data_AF-A0AAW1T2P9-F1
#
_entry.id   AF-A0AAW1T2P9-F1
#
_cell.length_a   1.000
_cell.length_b   1.000
_cell.length_c   1.000
_cell.angle_alpha   90.00
_cell.angle_beta   90.00
_cell.angle_gamma   90.00
#
_symmetry.space_group_name_H-M   'P 1'
#
loop_
_entity.id
_entity.type
_entity.pdbx_description
1 polymer ?
#
loop_
_entity_poly.entity_id
_entity_poly.type
_entity_poly.pdbx_seq_one_letter_code
_entity_poly.pdbx_strand_id
1 'polypeptide(L)'
;MIQILVASLWLSLVSAAPAPAPAPFSGSPASGPDASVPTIPVNAGGPVAAPPSFSGPTCVFTIIGTATTIGSPAPAPSASSSSSSAGGLTTANISCTGGTIALTGGTSYRPFSGNFVGVTFKEDQSTPTTSLLLTGQTLNIRNSLFQGLNTGANGTLSLANTSASFSNVTFQQTNGSFAGGIYATPNSTVSVMNCSFTNNIGGQAGGIYMGQDSSLTVFGTFFEGNSASQGGAIAANNASRLQIENSEFYDNSAKNGGGLYVLGCSSSSVVGNYFEGNAGSLYGGAIFQQNCSGNNVGNQYYDNYGGNGGAYWLNDCDNATVYGDVFVNNTASKGSGGLELNSVTGIVQLCKFNSNQGVKGGALYESTSTTDITSCSFVSNKASQSGGAVYRTQGSGQLSSCTFTANAAGSAGGGAIYDAQETGDISGLTLHNLASLTTHKLSSHRSLLHTFRASGVLHSSCRGFASPLPRRANSHGAGRPSRADTASLHVRASSNNGASGGHDSHYDYDLFTIGAGSGGVRASRFAASNYGAKVAICELPFARISSDTMGGAGGTCVLRGCVPKKLMVIGGEFSDAFRDSMGFGWETLGDSKLPEVAWERFMANKNKELDRLNGVYMKLLDGAGVDYHEGRGKIIDAHTLEVDGKRFTAKHILVATGARAWRLPIEGSELTLTSDEILDLEKLPKKLAIIGAGYIALEFASIYNNYGADVHVFFRQELPLRGFDEECRRFMSEQYTVRGLNLHPTHSPTRVVKGEDGKLTLWTKDRDGKETAIEGVDHVLMATGRKPNTRNLGLEDAGVEVDKDSGAIKVDDFSRSSVPSIWAIGDVTDRIALTPVALMEGMAFAKNAFGGESEAKPDYGNVASAVFSSPPLASVGLSEEDALAQYGDIDVFTSSFRPMKATIGGGQGKAFMKLIVETGQDKVVGVHMIGPECAEIMQGMAVAVKMGVTKAQLDSVVGIHPSSAEEFVTMRSPARQLREKKQQGAEHKASAPPKPY
;
A
#
# COMPACT_ATOMS: atom_id res chain seq x y z
N MET A 1 5.40 -4.99 -6.45
CA MET A 1 4.04 -4.88 -5.84
C MET A 1 3.92 -5.52 -4.46
N ILE A 2 4.59 -6.64 -4.14
CA ILE A 2 4.68 -7.13 -2.73
C ILE A 2 5.35 -6.07 -1.85
N GLN A 3 6.34 -5.32 -2.35
CA GLN A 3 6.91 -4.18 -1.62
C GLN A 3 5.98 -2.97 -1.46
N ILE A 4 5.01 -2.75 -2.36
CA ILE A 4 4.00 -1.68 -2.19
C ILE A 4 3.00 -2.08 -1.10
N LEU A 5 2.63 -3.36 -1.04
CA LEU A 5 1.90 -3.91 0.10
C LEU A 5 2.75 -3.86 1.38
N VAL A 6 4.00 -4.33 1.39
CA VAL A 6 4.88 -4.28 2.59
C VAL A 6 5.10 -2.84 3.09
N ALA A 7 5.19 -1.86 2.19
CA ALA A 7 5.23 -0.44 2.53
C ALA A 7 3.91 0.04 3.17
N SER A 8 2.74 -0.32 2.63
CA SER A 8 1.43 -0.04 3.25
C SER A 8 1.14 -0.86 4.52
N LEU A 9 1.80 -2.02 4.69
CA LEU A 9 1.62 -2.93 5.82
C LEU A 9 2.33 -2.43 7.08
N TRP A 10 3.43 -1.68 6.97
CA TRP A 10 4.06 -1.10 8.15
C TRP A 10 3.18 -0.02 8.82
N LEU A 11 2.32 0.67 8.05
CA LEU A 11 1.46 1.76 8.56
C LEU A 11 0.23 1.30 9.38
N SER A 12 -0.31 0.09 9.19
CA SER A 12 -1.59 -0.28 9.82
C SER A 12 -1.48 -1.10 11.12
N LEU A 13 -0.29 -1.32 11.68
CA LEU A 13 -0.07 -2.10 12.92
C LEU A 13 -0.36 -1.33 14.23
N VAL A 14 -0.74 -0.04 14.17
CA VAL A 14 -0.84 0.84 15.37
C VAL A 14 -2.27 1.26 15.77
N SER A 15 -3.31 1.06 14.94
CA SER A 15 -4.67 1.53 15.27
C SER A 15 -5.60 0.40 15.74
N ALA A 16 -5.90 0.36 17.03
CA ALA A 16 -7.00 -0.41 17.63
C ALA A 16 -8.16 0.54 18.04
N ALA A 17 -9.39 0.06 17.87
CA ALA A 17 -10.65 0.81 17.76
C ALA A 17 -11.04 1.76 18.92
N PRO A 18 -11.86 2.81 18.65
CA PRO A 18 -12.41 3.74 19.63
C PRO A 18 -13.68 3.20 20.34
N ALA A 19 -13.91 3.70 21.56
CA ALA A 19 -15.10 3.48 22.39
C ALA A 19 -16.34 4.28 21.89
N PRO A 20 -17.58 3.92 22.27
CA PRO A 20 -18.79 4.49 21.66
C PRO A 20 -19.08 5.93 22.11
N ALA A 21 -19.64 6.71 21.17
CA ALA A 21 -19.97 8.12 21.30
C ALA A 21 -21.02 8.45 22.39
N PRO A 22 -20.88 9.57 23.14
CA PRO A 22 -21.96 10.13 23.94
C PRO A 22 -22.88 11.04 23.08
N ALA A 23 -24.16 11.10 23.50
CA ALA A 23 -25.25 11.85 22.88
C ALA A 23 -25.03 13.40 22.84
N PRO A 24 -25.72 14.13 21.95
CA PRO A 24 -25.45 15.55 21.70
C PRO A 24 -26.04 16.46 22.79
N PHE A 25 -25.20 17.32 23.38
CA PHE A 25 -25.66 18.45 24.20
C PHE A 25 -25.85 19.69 23.31
N SER A 26 -27.08 20.17 23.30
CA SER A 26 -27.51 21.48 22.81
C SER A 26 -27.07 22.61 23.74
N GLY A 27 -26.53 23.71 23.21
CA GLY A 27 -26.41 24.97 23.98
C GLY A 27 -25.45 25.99 23.37
N SER A 28 -26.00 27.04 22.75
CA SER A 28 -25.29 28.27 22.34
C SER A 28 -24.94 29.15 23.56
N PRO A 29 -24.00 30.13 23.41
CA PRO A 29 -23.19 30.66 24.51
C PRO A 29 -23.69 32.00 25.07
N ALA A 30 -23.33 32.30 26.33
CA ALA A 30 -23.34 33.67 26.87
C ALA A 30 -22.32 33.84 28.02
N SER A 31 -21.43 34.84 27.84
CA SER A 31 -20.78 35.73 28.83
C SER A 31 -20.06 35.17 30.08
N GLY A 32 -18.77 35.52 30.26
CA GLY A 32 -17.97 35.29 31.48
C GLY A 32 -18.24 36.33 32.59
N PRO A 33 -17.26 36.73 33.44
CA PRO A 33 -15.99 36.10 33.84
C PRO A 33 -15.91 35.89 35.39
N ASP A 34 -14.70 35.58 35.87
CA ASP A 34 -14.19 35.68 37.25
C ASP A 34 -14.27 34.50 38.25
N ALA A 35 -13.05 34.04 38.55
CA ALA A 35 -12.45 33.86 39.87
C ALA A 35 -12.83 32.69 40.78
N SER A 36 -11.73 32.12 41.31
CA SER A 36 -11.55 31.48 42.62
C SER A 36 -11.77 29.96 42.75
N VAL A 37 -10.64 29.30 43.03
CA VAL A 37 -10.48 27.96 43.61
C VAL A 37 -11.12 27.92 45.01
N PRO A 38 -11.71 26.78 45.43
CA PRO A 38 -11.14 26.07 46.57
C PRO A 38 -11.16 24.52 46.47
N THR A 39 -9.99 23.94 46.75
CA THR A 39 -9.68 22.79 47.62
C THR A 39 -10.62 21.58 47.76
N ILE A 40 -9.97 20.41 47.63
CA ILE A 40 -10.31 19.01 47.92
C ILE A 40 -10.79 18.80 49.38
N PRO A 41 -11.58 17.73 49.66
CA PRO A 41 -11.01 16.69 50.53
C PRO A 41 -11.22 15.25 50.03
N VAL A 42 -10.26 14.44 50.47
CA VAL A 42 -9.97 13.03 50.20
C VAL A 42 -10.86 12.10 51.02
N ASN A 43 -11.23 10.94 50.45
CA ASN A 43 -11.44 9.65 51.13
C ASN A 43 -11.75 8.57 50.06
N ALA A 44 -11.50 7.27 50.19
CA ALA A 44 -10.51 6.44 50.87
C ALA A 44 -10.89 4.99 50.48
N GLY A 45 -9.92 4.16 50.10
CA GLY A 45 -9.97 2.70 50.32
C GLY A 45 -10.40 1.75 49.19
N GLY A 46 -9.45 0.93 48.71
CA GLY A 46 -9.70 -0.49 48.39
C GLY A 46 -9.25 -0.96 46.99
N PRO A 47 -8.56 -2.13 46.84
CA PRO A 47 -7.56 -2.35 45.80
C PRO A 47 -8.04 -3.21 44.61
N VAL A 48 -7.40 -3.04 43.45
CA VAL A 48 -7.45 -4.03 42.34
C VAL A 48 -6.02 -4.42 41.96
N ALA A 49 -5.81 -5.72 41.84
CA ALA A 49 -4.54 -6.42 41.70
C ALA A 49 -3.78 -6.14 40.39
N ALA A 50 -2.45 -6.28 40.47
CA ALA A 50 -1.49 -6.16 39.37
C ALA A 50 -1.36 -7.42 38.51
N PRO A 51 -0.81 -7.29 37.28
CA PRO A 51 0.18 -8.25 36.79
C PRO A 51 1.34 -7.57 35.99
N PRO A 52 2.37 -8.31 35.56
CA PRO A 52 3.54 -8.78 36.30
C PRO A 52 4.83 -8.00 35.96
N SER A 53 5.84 -8.22 36.81
CA SER A 53 7.19 -7.63 36.78
C SER A 53 8.06 -8.03 35.59
N PHE A 54 8.70 -7.05 34.94
CA PHE A 54 9.89 -7.26 34.11
C PHE A 54 11.15 -7.01 34.95
N SER A 55 11.95 -8.05 35.17
CA SER A 55 13.28 -7.96 35.79
C SER A 55 14.36 -7.91 34.70
N GLY A 56 14.80 -6.70 34.36
CA GLY A 56 16.06 -6.38 33.68
C GLY A 56 16.70 -5.18 34.42
N PRO A 57 18.00 -4.86 34.23
CA PRO A 57 18.67 -3.88 35.06
C PRO A 57 18.00 -2.50 34.91
N THR A 58 17.31 -2.06 35.94
CA THR A 58 16.61 -0.78 35.97
C THR A 58 17.63 0.33 36.12
N CYS A 59 17.95 1.06 35.04
CA CYS A 59 18.62 2.35 35.16
C CYS A 59 17.58 3.39 35.61
N VAL A 60 17.34 3.48 36.93
CA VAL A 60 16.62 4.62 37.51
C VAL A 60 17.64 5.75 37.65
N PHE A 61 17.68 6.66 36.67
CA PHE A 61 18.35 7.94 36.83
C PHE A 61 17.33 8.95 37.36
N THR A 62 17.56 9.44 38.57
CA THR A 62 16.90 10.64 39.07
C THR A 62 17.83 11.83 38.83
N ILE A 63 17.46 12.73 37.94
CA ILE A 63 18.17 14.00 37.78
C ILE A 63 17.68 14.92 38.90
N ILE A 64 18.38 14.96 40.04
CA ILE A 64 18.03 15.82 41.19
C ILE A 64 18.82 17.13 41.10
N GLY A 65 18.15 18.28 41.31
CA GLY A 65 18.84 19.54 41.52
C GLY A 65 18.10 20.53 42.42
N THR A 66 18.53 20.66 43.67
CA THR A 66 18.48 21.94 44.40
C THR A 66 19.73 22.11 45.27
N ALA A 67 20.18 23.36 45.40
CA ALA A 67 21.36 23.77 46.15
C ALA A 67 21.33 23.36 47.64
N THR A 68 22.48 22.90 48.15
CA THR A 68 22.97 22.88 49.55
C THR A 68 21.98 22.70 50.70
N THR A 69 22.01 21.54 51.39
CA THR A 69 22.41 21.41 52.82
C THR A 69 22.57 19.93 53.23
N ILE A 70 23.43 19.68 54.22
CA ILE A 70 24.10 18.43 54.61
C ILE A 70 23.33 17.68 55.73
N GLY A 71 23.35 16.33 55.74
CA GLY A 71 23.05 15.49 56.91
C GLY A 71 22.94 13.97 56.62
N SER A 72 24.00 13.19 56.87
CA SER A 72 24.17 11.72 56.66
C SER A 72 23.74 10.84 57.88
N PRO A 73 23.99 9.50 58.00
CA PRO A 73 24.35 8.41 57.04
C PRO A 73 23.76 6.96 57.26
N ALA A 74 23.76 6.14 56.17
CA ALA A 74 24.18 4.70 56.01
C ALA A 74 23.32 3.46 56.47
N PRO A 75 23.55 2.20 55.95
CA PRO A 75 24.48 1.72 54.89
C PRO A 75 23.90 0.80 53.76
N ALA A 76 24.74 0.59 52.72
CA ALA A 76 24.58 -0.24 51.50
C ALA A 76 25.15 -1.70 51.66
N PRO A 77 25.14 -2.57 50.61
CA PRO A 77 26.20 -2.58 49.57
C PRO A 77 25.66 -2.96 48.15
N SER A 78 26.35 -2.91 47.01
CA SER A 78 27.58 -2.30 46.48
C SER A 78 27.63 -2.65 44.98
N ALA A 79 27.86 -1.70 44.07
CA ALA A 79 28.59 -1.91 42.82
C ALA A 79 29.12 -0.55 42.34
N SER A 80 30.38 -0.56 41.90
CA SER A 80 31.36 0.52 41.92
C SER A 80 31.21 1.60 40.83
N SER A 81 31.33 2.86 41.25
CA SER A 81 31.83 3.99 40.46
C SER A 81 33.09 4.55 41.11
N SER A 82 34.14 4.85 40.34
CA SER A 82 35.25 5.72 40.77
C SER A 82 35.21 7.03 39.97
N SER A 83 35.14 8.14 40.68
CA SER A 83 35.14 9.53 40.18
C SER A 83 36.25 10.35 40.87
N SER A 84 36.91 11.25 40.16
CA SER A 84 37.34 12.61 40.63
C SER A 84 38.28 13.21 39.57
N SER A 85 38.12 14.45 39.09
CA SER A 85 38.29 15.69 39.87
C SER A 85 37.57 16.90 39.24
N ALA A 86 37.40 17.94 40.06
CA ALA A 86 36.70 19.18 39.77
C ALA A 86 37.40 20.09 38.74
N GLY A 87 36.62 20.59 37.78
CA GLY A 87 37.01 21.60 36.78
C GLY A 87 36.15 21.47 35.53
N GLY A 88 35.06 22.27 35.43
CA GLY A 88 34.16 22.31 34.26
C GLY A 88 33.38 21.00 34.04
N LEU A 89 32.07 20.98 34.35
CA LEU A 89 31.21 19.85 33.98
C LEU A 89 31.04 19.83 32.46
N THR A 90 31.95 19.14 31.79
CA THR A 90 31.91 18.73 30.40
C THR A 90 30.72 17.80 30.17
N THR A 91 30.16 17.86 28.96
CA THR A 91 28.99 17.11 28.51
C THR A 91 28.98 15.66 28.96
N ALA A 92 27.94 15.24 29.67
CA ALA A 92 27.77 13.86 30.06
C ALA A 92 27.19 13.06 28.88
N ASN A 93 27.98 12.13 28.33
CA ASN A 93 27.50 11.10 27.41
C ASN A 93 26.77 10.01 28.21
N ILE A 94 25.45 9.98 28.17
CA ILE A 94 24.61 8.99 28.84
C ILE A 94 24.12 7.97 27.80
N SER A 95 24.39 6.70 28.02
CA SER A 95 23.73 5.63 27.26
C SER A 95 22.89 4.80 28.20
N CYS A 96 21.62 4.60 27.83
CA CYS A 96 20.65 3.86 28.62
C CYS A 96 19.86 2.93 27.70
N THR A 97 19.76 1.66 28.10
CA THR A 97 18.94 0.67 27.43
C THR A 97 17.91 0.13 28.42
N GLY A 98 16.63 0.43 28.21
CA GLY A 98 15.54 0.04 29.11
C GLY A 98 15.41 0.90 30.37
N GLY A 99 14.25 0.81 31.03
CA GLY A 99 13.98 1.47 32.31
C GLY A 99 13.11 2.74 32.20
N THR A 100 12.94 3.42 33.33
CA THR A 100 12.19 4.67 33.42
C THR A 100 13.11 5.77 33.94
N ILE A 101 13.19 6.86 33.19
CA ILE A 101 13.82 8.10 33.67
C ILE A 101 12.71 8.98 34.24
N ALA A 102 12.75 9.15 35.56
CA ALA A 102 11.89 10.09 36.26
C ALA A 102 12.58 11.46 36.23
N LEU A 103 11.91 12.44 35.62
CA LEU A 103 12.36 13.83 35.60
C LEU A 103 11.82 14.52 36.86
N THR A 104 12.65 14.63 37.90
CA THR A 104 12.33 15.32 39.16
C THR A 104 12.90 16.74 39.16
N GLY A 105 12.11 17.72 39.61
CA GLY A 105 12.27 19.13 39.27
C GLY A 105 13.59 19.87 39.58
N GLY A 106 13.75 20.96 38.81
CA GLY A 106 14.65 22.10 38.99
C GLY A 106 14.73 22.93 37.70
N THR A 107 14.76 24.27 37.77
CA THR A 107 14.84 25.20 36.61
C THR A 107 16.21 25.18 35.88
N SER A 108 16.98 24.10 36.03
CA SER A 108 18.40 24.06 35.70
C SER A 108 18.66 23.24 34.44
N TYR A 109 18.87 23.97 33.35
CA TYR A 109 19.42 23.52 32.08
C TYR A 109 20.76 22.76 32.26
N ARG A 110 20.85 21.51 31.81
CA ARG A 110 22.09 20.71 31.85
C ARG A 110 22.37 20.11 30.48
N PRO A 111 23.48 20.45 29.79
CA PRO A 111 23.82 19.85 28.52
C PRO A 111 24.23 18.38 28.72
N PHE A 112 23.55 17.46 28.02
CA PHE A 112 23.93 16.06 27.93
C PHE A 112 23.94 15.61 26.46
N SER A 113 24.45 14.41 26.21
CA SER A 113 24.46 13.74 24.92
C SER A 113 24.26 12.27 25.14
N GLY A 114 23.69 11.53 24.19
CA GLY A 114 23.36 10.16 24.53
C GLY A 114 22.62 9.35 23.49
N ASN A 115 22.68 8.03 23.70
CA ASN A 115 21.95 7.03 22.94
C ASN A 115 20.98 6.31 23.90
N PHE A 116 19.69 6.54 23.70
CA PHE A 116 18.61 5.99 24.52
C PHE A 116 17.83 4.97 23.71
N VAL A 117 17.67 3.76 24.24
CA VAL A 117 16.92 2.69 23.57
C VAL A 117 15.97 2.05 24.57
N GLY A 118 14.66 2.00 24.28
CA GLY A 118 13.72 1.32 25.19
C GLY A 118 13.38 2.10 26.45
N VAL A 119 13.56 3.43 26.47
CA VAL A 119 13.44 4.24 27.69
C VAL A 119 12.07 4.91 27.76
N THR A 120 11.44 4.87 28.94
CA THR A 120 10.24 5.67 29.23
C THR A 120 10.60 6.91 30.03
N PHE A 121 10.24 8.08 29.53
CA PHE A 121 10.36 9.38 30.18
C PHE A 121 8.97 9.79 30.69
N LYS A 122 8.86 9.97 32.01
CA LYS A 122 7.61 10.38 32.67
C LYS A 122 7.87 11.34 33.81
N GLU A 123 6.87 12.15 34.12
CA GLU A 123 6.91 13.12 35.21
C GLU A 123 6.76 12.44 36.58
N ASP A 124 7.54 12.89 37.57
CA ASP A 124 7.37 12.48 38.96
C ASP A 124 6.54 13.55 39.71
N GLN A 125 5.53 13.09 40.44
CA GLN A 125 4.35 13.84 40.91
C GLN A 125 4.64 14.93 41.96
N SER A 126 5.91 15.25 42.25
CA SER A 126 6.28 16.16 43.34
C SER A 126 6.59 17.60 42.90
N THR A 127 7.00 17.87 41.65
CA THR A 127 7.25 19.23 41.14
C THR A 127 7.28 19.29 39.59
N PRO A 128 6.33 19.98 38.92
CA PRO A 128 6.33 20.13 37.47
C PRO A 128 7.32 21.22 37.06
N THR A 129 8.19 20.98 36.06
CA THR A 129 8.95 21.97 35.24
C THR A 129 10.35 21.48 34.83
N THR A 130 10.50 20.32 34.16
CA THR A 130 11.82 19.99 33.59
C THR A 130 11.71 19.46 32.16
N SER A 131 12.15 20.29 31.21
CA SER A 131 12.49 19.88 29.85
C SER A 131 13.90 19.32 29.78
N LEU A 132 14.14 18.37 28.88
CA LEU A 132 15.50 17.97 28.54
C LEU A 132 16.07 18.97 27.52
N LEU A 133 17.01 19.83 27.96
CA LEU A 133 17.76 20.72 27.06
C LEU A 133 19.06 20.04 26.60
N LEU A 134 19.26 20.01 25.30
CA LEU A 134 20.45 19.48 24.62
C LEU A 134 21.06 20.58 23.76
N THR A 135 22.33 20.92 24.03
CA THR A 135 23.05 21.95 23.28
C THR A 135 24.42 21.46 22.81
N GLY A 136 24.71 21.54 21.51
CA GLY A 136 26.07 21.31 20.97
C GLY A 136 26.50 19.85 20.79
N GLN A 137 25.57 18.91 20.63
CA GLN A 137 25.82 17.47 20.76
C GLN A 137 25.10 16.60 19.70
N THR A 138 25.40 15.30 19.68
CA THR A 138 24.61 14.28 18.96
C THR A 138 23.67 13.54 19.92
N LEU A 139 22.40 13.41 19.56
CA LEU A 139 21.38 12.68 20.32
C LEU A 139 20.77 11.58 19.45
N ASN A 140 20.66 10.37 19.98
CA ASN A 140 19.94 9.28 19.32
C ASN A 140 18.94 8.66 20.30
N ILE A 141 17.65 8.65 19.95
CA ILE A 141 16.59 8.05 20.77
C ILE A 141 15.81 7.05 19.93
N ARG A 142 15.69 5.82 20.42
CA ARG A 142 15.01 4.72 19.71
C ARG A 142 14.08 3.95 20.63
N ASN A 143 12.98 3.43 20.09
CA ASN A 143 12.05 2.54 20.80
C ASN A 143 11.63 3.09 22.18
N SER A 144 11.40 4.39 22.29
CA SER A 144 11.26 5.09 23.58
C SER A 144 9.93 5.84 23.67
N LEU A 145 9.51 6.16 24.88
CA LEU A 145 8.21 6.80 25.16
C LEU A 145 8.40 8.05 26.01
N PHE A 146 7.82 9.17 25.58
CA PHE A 146 7.62 10.39 26.36
C PHE A 146 6.12 10.51 26.65
N GLN A 147 5.73 10.45 27.92
CA GLN A 147 4.31 10.40 28.30
C GLN A 147 3.98 11.36 29.44
N GLY A 148 2.94 12.18 29.24
CA GLY A 148 2.32 12.99 30.29
C GLY A 148 3.23 14.06 30.88
N LEU A 149 4.16 14.60 30.08
CA LEU A 149 5.15 15.58 30.52
C LEU A 149 4.61 16.99 30.37
N ASN A 150 4.55 17.76 31.46
CA ASN A 150 4.22 19.19 31.44
C ASN A 150 5.44 20.03 31.82
N THR A 151 6.24 20.43 30.82
CA THR A 151 7.59 20.94 31.11
C THR A 151 7.63 22.42 31.46
N GLY A 152 6.61 23.20 31.11
CA GLY A 152 6.62 24.67 31.24
C GLY A 152 7.73 25.38 30.44
N ALA A 153 8.54 24.63 29.70
CA ALA A 153 9.67 25.08 28.91
C ALA A 153 9.36 24.91 27.41
N ASN A 154 10.27 25.37 26.54
CA ASN A 154 10.01 25.48 25.11
C ASN A 154 9.53 24.17 24.46
N GLY A 155 9.98 23.01 24.93
CA GLY A 155 9.33 21.74 24.59
C GLY A 155 9.69 20.60 25.53
N THR A 156 9.12 19.41 25.31
CA THR A 156 9.54 18.20 26.02
C THR A 156 11.04 17.93 25.84
N LEU A 157 11.50 18.10 24.60
CA LEU A 157 12.90 18.14 24.23
C LEU A 157 13.22 19.50 23.61
N SER A 158 14.26 20.16 24.11
CA SER A 158 14.76 21.42 23.56
C SER A 158 16.16 21.19 22.97
N LEU A 159 16.33 21.41 21.67
CA LEU A 159 17.54 21.14 20.91
C LEU A 159 18.09 22.46 20.34
N ALA A 160 19.36 22.76 20.61
CA ALA A 160 20.05 23.90 20.01
C ALA A 160 21.45 23.50 19.55
N ASN A 161 21.86 23.89 18.34
CA ASN A 161 23.14 23.50 17.74
C ASN A 161 23.38 21.97 17.83
N THR A 162 22.34 21.16 17.59
CA THR A 162 22.31 19.73 17.91
C THR A 162 21.94 18.90 16.68
N SER A 163 22.58 17.74 16.52
CA SER A 163 22.15 16.71 15.56
C SER A 163 21.40 15.61 16.32
N ALA A 164 20.10 15.44 16.03
CA ALA A 164 19.25 14.51 16.75
C ALA A 164 18.55 13.53 15.81
N SER A 165 18.52 12.25 16.17
CA SER A 165 17.72 11.23 15.50
C SER A 165 16.74 10.55 16.45
N PHE A 166 15.52 10.37 15.97
CA PHE A 166 14.42 9.72 16.66
C PHE A 166 13.90 8.59 15.78
N SER A 167 13.87 7.36 16.29
CA SER A 167 13.29 6.23 15.55
C SER A 167 12.40 5.35 16.41
N ASN A 168 11.14 5.17 16.01
CA ASN A 168 10.15 4.44 16.81
C ASN A 168 10.00 5.03 18.22
N VAL A 169 9.78 6.35 18.28
CA VAL A 169 9.59 7.09 19.52
C VAL A 169 8.17 7.65 19.58
N THR A 170 7.52 7.52 20.73
CA THR A 170 6.19 8.07 20.97
C THR A 170 6.27 9.27 21.89
N PHE A 171 5.68 10.40 21.48
CA PHE A 171 5.38 11.57 22.31
C PHE A 171 3.86 11.62 22.48
N GLN A 172 3.38 11.37 23.71
CA GLN A 172 1.95 11.29 23.99
C GLN A 172 1.58 12.18 25.16
N GLN A 173 0.55 13.00 24.99
CA GLN A 173 -0.01 13.87 26.04
C GLN A 173 1.07 14.76 26.66
N THR A 174 2.00 15.25 25.83
CA THR A 174 3.06 16.15 26.26
C THR A 174 2.66 17.61 26.04
N ASN A 175 3.11 18.49 26.94
CA ASN A 175 2.80 19.91 26.94
C ASN A 175 4.06 20.76 27.08
N GLY A 176 4.27 21.65 26.12
CA GLY A 176 5.39 22.59 26.11
C GLY A 176 4.98 24.00 25.69
N SER A 177 5.74 25.01 26.13
CA SER A 177 5.41 26.42 25.88
C SER A 177 5.55 26.84 24.41
N PHE A 178 6.38 26.14 23.63
CA PHE A 178 6.51 26.34 22.18
C PHE A 178 6.14 25.08 21.38
N ALA A 179 6.68 23.91 21.72
CA ALA A 179 6.39 22.63 21.09
C ALA A 179 5.93 21.61 22.13
N GLY A 180 4.87 20.84 21.87
CA GLY A 180 4.49 19.76 22.80
C GLY A 180 5.58 18.70 22.91
N GLY A 181 6.14 18.26 21.78
CA GLY A 181 7.23 17.29 21.72
C GLY A 181 8.62 17.92 21.60
N ILE A 182 9.04 18.20 20.36
CA ILE A 182 10.41 18.59 20.04
C ILE A 182 10.47 20.07 19.66
N TYR A 183 11.31 20.84 20.34
CA TYR A 183 11.65 22.21 20.00
C TYR A 183 13.10 22.26 19.52
N ALA A 184 13.35 22.61 18.25
CA ALA A 184 14.68 22.58 17.64
C ALA A 184 15.08 23.93 17.03
N THR A 185 15.96 24.67 17.70
CA THR A 185 16.51 25.95 17.25
C THR A 185 17.63 26.47 18.18
N PRO A 186 18.62 27.22 17.67
CA PRO A 186 19.00 27.38 16.25
C PRO A 186 19.88 26.22 15.76
N ASN A 187 20.21 26.23 14.46
CA ASN A 187 21.26 25.40 13.82
C ASN A 187 21.21 23.91 14.17
N SER A 188 20.02 23.33 14.27
CA SER A 188 19.85 21.92 14.64
C SER A 188 19.42 21.08 13.44
N THR A 189 19.90 19.85 13.36
CA THR A 189 19.47 18.87 12.34
C THR A 189 18.72 17.76 13.03
N VAL A 190 17.45 17.58 12.70
CA VAL A 190 16.56 16.61 13.36
C VAL A 190 16.00 15.63 12.34
N SER A 191 16.18 14.34 12.61
CA SER A 191 15.57 13.25 11.84
C SER A 191 14.56 12.49 12.70
N VAL A 192 13.34 12.34 12.21
CA VAL A 192 12.21 11.69 12.88
C VAL A 192 11.67 10.60 11.96
N MET A 193 11.85 9.34 12.37
CA MET A 193 11.52 8.18 11.54
C MET A 193 10.61 7.22 12.30
N ASN A 194 9.43 6.93 11.74
CA ASN A 194 8.50 5.98 12.33
C ASN A 194 8.09 6.34 13.77
N CYS A 195 7.95 7.63 14.06
CA CYS A 195 7.57 8.11 15.39
C CYS A 195 6.05 8.37 15.47
N SER A 196 5.57 8.65 16.67
CA SER A 196 4.16 9.03 16.91
C SER A 196 4.09 10.24 17.83
N PHE A 197 3.32 11.26 17.45
CA PHE A 197 3.00 12.44 18.25
C PHE A 197 1.48 12.48 18.43
N THR A 198 0.99 12.17 19.62
CA THR A 198 -0.44 12.05 19.90
C THR A 198 -0.88 12.96 21.04
N ASN A 199 -1.95 13.73 20.80
CA ASN A 199 -2.59 14.58 21.81
C ASN A 199 -1.62 15.54 22.51
N ASN A 200 -0.62 16.04 21.80
CA ASN A 200 0.35 16.97 22.35
C ASN A 200 -0.12 18.42 22.18
N ILE A 201 0.23 19.26 23.14
CA ILE A 201 -0.16 20.67 23.19
C ILE A 201 1.10 21.51 23.17
N GLY A 202 1.16 22.47 22.24
CA GLY A 202 2.26 23.43 22.18
C GLY A 202 1.76 24.85 21.95
N GLY A 203 2.59 25.83 22.33
CA GLY A 203 2.27 27.23 22.04
C GLY A 203 2.35 27.55 20.54
N GLN A 204 3.45 27.17 19.90
CA GLN A 204 3.64 27.31 18.45
C GLN A 204 3.26 26.03 17.73
N ALA A 205 3.92 24.89 17.97
CA ALA A 205 3.65 23.61 17.30
C ALA A 205 3.13 22.54 18.26
N GLY A 206 2.14 21.72 17.91
CA GLY A 206 1.66 20.71 18.86
C GLY A 206 2.65 19.56 19.03
N GLY A 207 3.30 19.12 17.94
CA GLY A 207 4.34 18.08 17.97
C GLY A 207 5.76 18.65 17.90
N ILE A 208 6.15 19.20 16.75
CA ILE A 208 7.53 19.59 16.45
C ILE A 208 7.59 21.06 16.02
N TYR A 209 8.38 21.86 16.72
CA TYR A 209 8.76 23.20 16.29
C TYR A 209 10.21 23.22 15.78
N MET A 210 10.43 23.87 14.65
CA MET A 210 11.75 24.10 14.10
C MET A 210 11.94 25.55 13.63
N GLY A 211 13.13 26.12 13.86
CA GLY A 211 13.48 27.39 13.24
C GLY A 211 14.94 27.82 13.35
N GLN A 212 15.23 29.01 12.83
CA GLN A 212 16.56 29.65 12.81
C GLN A 212 17.63 28.73 12.22
N ASP A 213 17.59 28.53 10.90
CA ASP A 213 18.57 27.78 10.10
C ASP A 213 18.68 26.27 10.42
N SER A 214 17.72 25.72 11.16
CA SER A 214 17.62 24.30 11.46
C SER A 214 17.03 23.48 10.29
N SER A 215 17.29 22.17 10.25
CA SER A 215 16.80 21.23 9.23
C SER A 215 15.99 20.07 9.84
N LEU A 216 14.83 19.76 9.26
CA LEU A 216 13.94 18.67 9.68
C LEU A 216 13.77 17.64 8.56
N THR A 217 13.93 16.36 8.90
CA THR A 217 13.47 15.24 8.08
C THR A 217 12.46 14.42 8.89
N VAL A 218 11.27 14.20 8.32
CA VAL A 218 10.22 13.35 8.89
C VAL A 218 9.85 12.26 7.88
N PHE A 219 9.82 11.01 8.33
CA PHE A 219 9.46 9.87 7.51
C PHE A 219 8.57 8.88 8.29
N GLY A 220 7.49 8.38 7.69
CA GLY A 220 6.68 7.30 8.27
C GLY A 220 6.06 7.64 9.63
N THR A 221 5.90 8.93 9.95
CA THR A 221 5.54 9.40 11.29
C THR A 221 4.07 9.76 11.38
N PHE A 222 3.46 9.48 12.53
CA PHE A 222 2.03 9.70 12.76
C PHE A 222 1.81 10.89 13.71
N PHE A 223 0.96 11.84 13.32
CA PHE A 223 0.57 13.00 14.11
C PHE A 223 -0.95 13.03 14.28
N GLU A 224 -1.46 12.84 15.50
CA GLU A 224 -2.89 12.80 15.77
C GLU A 224 -3.31 13.67 16.96
N GLY A 225 -4.37 14.45 16.79
CA GLY A 225 -5.00 15.20 17.88
C GLY A 225 -4.10 16.26 18.51
N ASN A 226 -3.02 16.68 17.84
CA ASN A 226 -2.11 17.68 18.37
C ASN A 226 -2.69 19.09 18.16
N SER A 227 -2.41 20.00 19.09
CA SER A 227 -2.99 21.35 19.07
C SER A 227 -1.97 22.43 19.40
N ALA A 228 -1.97 23.51 18.61
CA ALA A 228 -1.15 24.69 18.87
C ALA A 228 -1.66 25.96 18.17
N SER A 229 -0.89 27.06 18.21
CA SER A 229 -1.26 28.26 17.45
C SER A 229 -0.78 28.23 15.99
N GLN A 230 0.33 27.57 15.68
CA GLN A 230 0.96 27.51 14.35
C GLN A 230 1.36 26.06 14.03
N GLY A 231 0.65 25.34 13.17
CA GLY A 231 1.00 23.94 12.93
C GLY A 231 0.53 23.05 14.07
N GLY A 232 -0.65 22.46 13.94
CA GLY A 232 -1.16 21.59 15.00
C GLY A 232 -0.23 20.40 15.23
N ALA A 233 0.41 19.88 14.18
CA ALA A 233 1.47 18.90 14.29
C ALA A 233 2.88 19.51 14.23
N ILE A 234 3.21 20.23 13.15
CA ILE A 234 4.57 20.72 12.89
C ILE A 234 4.54 22.20 12.53
N ALA A 235 5.47 22.98 13.11
CA ALA A 235 5.76 24.34 12.69
C ALA A 235 7.22 24.51 12.31
N ALA A 236 7.49 24.96 11.08
CA ALA A 236 8.82 25.32 10.60
C ALA A 236 8.85 26.81 10.28
N ASN A 237 9.72 27.57 10.96
CA ASN A 237 9.81 29.02 10.83
C ASN A 237 11.27 29.47 10.60
N ASN A 238 11.55 30.02 9.43
CA ASN A 238 12.89 30.38 8.97
C ASN A 238 13.89 29.21 9.13
N ALA A 239 13.46 28.02 8.71
CA ALA A 239 14.27 26.81 8.72
C ALA A 239 15.07 26.70 7.39
N SER A 240 16.26 26.10 7.45
CA SER A 240 17.09 25.90 6.26
C SER A 240 16.52 24.82 5.33
N ARG A 241 15.94 23.76 5.89
CA ARG A 241 15.33 22.67 5.14
C ARG A 241 14.21 21.99 5.91
N LEU A 242 13.11 21.71 5.23
CA LEU A 242 12.03 20.84 5.69
C LEU A 242 11.80 19.73 4.67
N GLN A 243 11.82 18.48 5.12
CA GLN A 243 11.46 17.31 4.31
C GLN A 243 10.50 16.42 5.10
N ILE A 244 9.32 16.16 4.55
CA ILE A 244 8.29 15.31 5.16
C ILE A 244 7.81 14.32 4.11
N GLU A 245 7.95 13.03 4.40
CA GLU A 245 7.58 11.96 3.47
C GLU A 245 6.77 10.85 4.14
N ASN A 246 5.78 10.33 3.41
CA ASN A 246 5.00 9.15 3.80
C ASN A 246 4.52 9.18 5.26
N SER A 247 4.09 10.36 5.73
CA SER A 247 3.66 10.60 7.10
C SER A 247 2.16 10.94 7.13
N GLU A 248 1.52 10.70 8.27
CA GLU A 248 0.07 10.86 8.41
C GLU A 248 -0.28 11.89 9.48
N PHE A 249 -1.28 12.72 9.19
CA PHE A 249 -1.72 13.85 10.01
C PHE A 249 -3.25 13.78 10.18
N TYR A 250 -3.71 13.43 11.38
CA TYR A 250 -5.15 13.31 11.71
C TYR A 250 -5.58 14.30 12.77
N ASP A 251 -6.71 14.98 12.54
CA ASP A 251 -7.42 15.75 13.57
C ASP A 251 -6.54 16.75 14.34
N ASN A 252 -5.47 17.25 13.70
CA ASN A 252 -4.61 18.25 14.31
C ASN A 252 -5.23 19.63 14.12
N SER A 253 -5.08 20.51 15.12
CA SER A 253 -5.73 21.82 15.12
C SER A 253 -4.77 22.97 15.38
N ALA A 254 -4.91 24.04 14.61
CA ALA A 254 -4.20 25.29 14.83
C ALA A 254 -4.93 26.52 14.30
N LYS A 255 -4.33 27.71 14.51
CA LYS A 255 -4.81 28.92 13.81
C LYS A 255 -4.41 28.86 12.34
N ASN A 256 -3.14 28.54 12.07
CA ASN A 256 -2.61 28.39 10.72
C ASN A 256 -1.97 27.02 10.57
N GLY A 257 -2.34 26.27 9.53
CA GLY A 257 -1.83 24.94 9.27
C GLY A 257 -2.29 23.94 10.32
N GLY A 258 -3.49 23.37 10.20
CA GLY A 258 -3.98 22.39 11.19
C GLY A 258 -3.00 21.23 11.37
N GLY A 259 -2.40 20.73 10.29
CA GLY A 259 -1.27 19.80 10.34
C GLY A 259 0.08 20.53 10.36
N LEU A 260 0.40 21.22 9.26
CA LEU A 260 1.73 21.75 8.98
C LEU A 260 1.71 23.26 8.75
N TYR A 261 2.61 23.97 9.45
CA TYR A 261 2.88 25.38 9.25
C TYR A 261 4.32 25.59 8.77
N VAL A 262 4.49 26.26 7.62
CA VAL A 262 5.80 26.56 7.02
C VAL A 262 5.88 28.05 6.71
N LEU A 263 6.83 28.74 7.32
CA LEU A 263 7.10 30.17 7.07
C LEU A 263 8.59 30.38 6.82
N GLY A 264 8.94 31.06 5.72
CA GLY A 264 10.30 31.53 5.45
C GLY A 264 11.35 30.41 5.31
N CYS A 265 10.94 29.19 5.00
CA CYS A 265 11.86 28.07 4.82
C CYS A 265 12.58 28.14 3.47
N SER A 266 13.90 28.04 3.49
CA SER A 266 14.72 28.13 2.27
C SER A 266 14.42 26.99 1.28
N SER A 267 14.13 25.80 1.81
CA SER A 267 13.70 24.63 1.03
C SER A 267 12.66 23.81 1.80
N SER A 268 11.55 23.50 1.16
CA SER A 268 10.50 22.64 1.72
C SER A 268 10.08 21.55 0.72
N SER A 269 9.94 20.32 1.19
CA SER A 269 9.51 19.16 0.40
C SER A 269 8.53 18.31 1.20
N VAL A 270 7.32 18.15 0.69
CA VAL A 270 6.22 17.42 1.32
C VAL A 270 5.69 16.40 0.31
N VAL A 271 6.02 15.12 0.47
CA VAL A 271 5.79 14.09 -0.55
C VAL A 271 5.06 12.87 0.00
N GLY A 272 3.96 12.47 -0.66
CA GLY A 272 3.27 11.21 -0.36
C GLY A 272 2.62 11.15 1.02
N ASN A 273 2.28 12.29 1.61
CA ASN A 273 1.69 12.37 2.95
C ASN A 273 0.16 12.31 2.91
N TYR A 274 -0.44 11.96 4.05
CA TYR A 274 -1.88 11.87 4.21
C TYR A 274 -2.36 12.82 5.31
N PHE A 275 -3.28 13.72 4.98
CA PHE A 275 -3.85 14.72 5.88
C PHE A 275 -5.37 14.56 5.94
N GLU A 276 -5.89 14.15 7.09
CA GLU A 276 -7.33 13.96 7.29
C GLU A 276 -7.84 14.70 8.54
N GLY A 277 -9.00 15.36 8.43
CA GLY A 277 -9.67 15.99 9.58
C GLY A 277 -8.92 17.16 10.23
N ASN A 278 -7.83 17.65 9.64
CA ASN A 278 -7.04 18.74 10.24
C ASN A 278 -7.79 20.08 10.11
N ALA A 279 -7.66 20.91 11.15
CA ALA A 279 -8.39 22.16 11.29
C ALA A 279 -7.48 23.37 11.46
N GLY A 280 -7.51 24.28 10.48
CA GLY A 280 -6.81 25.58 10.48
C GLY A 280 -7.83 26.72 10.53
N SER A 281 -8.05 27.32 11.70
CA SER A 281 -9.14 28.29 11.88
C SER A 281 -9.02 29.57 11.03
N LEU A 282 -7.82 29.92 10.55
CA LEU A 282 -7.58 31.08 9.69
C LEU A 282 -7.10 30.69 8.29
N TYR A 283 -6.02 29.91 8.18
CA TYR A 283 -5.37 29.59 6.90
C TYR A 283 -4.86 28.15 6.91
N GLY A 284 -5.14 27.40 5.84
CA GLY A 284 -4.61 26.05 5.63
C GLY A 284 -5.15 25.03 6.63
N GLY A 285 -6.21 24.29 6.27
CA GLY A 285 -6.74 23.25 7.16
C GLY A 285 -5.73 22.14 7.42
N ALA A 286 -5.06 21.66 6.38
CA ALA A 286 -3.92 20.75 6.50
C ALA A 286 -2.59 21.51 6.53
N ILE A 287 -2.29 22.29 5.49
CA ILE A 287 -1.00 22.94 5.30
C ILE A 287 -1.16 24.45 5.12
N PHE A 288 -0.34 25.21 5.84
CA PHE A 288 -0.05 26.60 5.60
C PHE A 288 1.41 26.75 5.13
N GLN A 289 1.64 27.42 4.01
CA GLN A 289 2.98 27.69 3.51
C GLN A 289 3.11 29.13 3.01
N GLN A 290 4.12 29.86 3.51
CA GLN A 290 4.36 31.25 3.14
C GLN A 290 5.84 31.61 3.02
N ASN A 291 6.20 32.44 2.02
CA ASN A 291 7.59 32.92 1.81
C ASN A 291 8.59 31.75 1.67
N CYS A 292 8.20 30.68 0.97
CA CYS A 292 8.99 29.47 0.81
C CYS A 292 9.03 29.05 -0.65
N SER A 293 10.14 28.43 -1.07
CA SER A 293 10.15 27.56 -2.25
C SER A 293 9.85 26.12 -1.81
N GLY A 294 8.98 25.41 -2.54
CA GLY A 294 8.66 24.05 -2.10
C GLY A 294 7.89 23.17 -3.07
N ASN A 295 8.14 21.87 -2.92
CA ASN A 295 7.54 20.79 -3.69
C ASN A 295 6.52 20.03 -2.84
N ASN A 296 5.28 19.99 -3.30
CA ASN A 296 4.20 19.20 -2.75
C ASN A 296 3.77 18.18 -3.81
N VAL A 297 4.04 16.90 -3.55
CA VAL A 297 3.92 15.85 -4.58
C VAL A 297 3.22 14.61 -4.03
N GLY A 298 2.13 14.21 -4.69
CA GLY A 298 1.39 12.99 -4.38
C GLY A 298 0.77 12.97 -2.99
N ASN A 299 0.50 14.13 -2.38
CA ASN A 299 -0.14 14.21 -1.08
C ASN A 299 -1.66 14.03 -1.19
N GLN A 300 -2.27 13.63 -0.09
CA GLN A 300 -3.67 13.29 0.03
C GLN A 300 -4.31 14.12 1.14
N TYR A 301 -5.37 14.86 0.82
CA TYR A 301 -6.06 15.77 1.72
C TYR A 301 -7.56 15.42 1.77
N TYR A 302 -8.01 14.88 2.91
CA TYR A 302 -9.38 14.45 3.12
C TYR A 302 -10.03 15.21 4.28
N ASP A 303 -11.25 15.72 4.07
CA ASP A 303 -12.09 16.24 5.16
C ASP A 303 -11.43 17.32 6.04
N ASN A 304 -10.46 18.07 5.50
CA ASN A 304 -9.79 19.13 6.23
C ASN A 304 -10.63 20.41 6.23
N TYR A 305 -10.49 21.21 7.29
CA TYR A 305 -11.24 22.44 7.47
C TYR A 305 -10.33 23.67 7.62
N GLY A 306 -10.54 24.67 6.78
CA GLY A 306 -9.76 25.91 6.76
C GLY A 306 -10.61 27.19 6.84
N GLY A 307 -10.00 28.29 7.26
CA GLY A 307 -10.54 29.63 6.97
C GLY A 307 -10.42 29.93 5.47
N ASN A 308 -9.17 30.09 5.02
CA ASN A 308 -8.77 30.16 3.62
C ASN A 308 -7.88 28.96 3.29
N GLY A 309 -8.10 28.31 2.14
CA GLY A 309 -7.50 27.02 1.81
C GLY A 309 -7.93 25.91 2.77
N GLY A 310 -9.03 25.23 2.47
CA GLY A 310 -9.60 24.17 3.33
C GLY A 310 -8.64 23.01 3.55
N ALA A 311 -7.82 22.67 2.56
CA ALA A 311 -6.66 21.79 2.74
C ALA A 311 -5.36 22.59 2.76
N TYR A 312 -5.03 23.28 1.67
CA TYR A 312 -3.71 23.85 1.48
C TYR A 312 -3.78 25.32 1.08
N TRP A 313 -3.06 26.17 1.82
CA TRP A 313 -2.91 27.58 1.53
C TRP A 313 -1.43 27.93 1.28
N LEU A 314 -1.14 28.47 0.10
CA LEU A 314 0.18 28.98 -0.29
C LEU A 314 0.14 30.49 -0.50
N ASN A 315 1.16 31.19 0.01
CA ASN A 315 1.24 32.64 -0.10
C ASN A 315 2.68 33.16 -0.28
N ASP A 316 2.88 34.07 -1.23
CA ASP A 316 4.19 34.67 -1.51
C ASP A 316 5.27 33.58 -1.73
N CYS A 317 4.94 32.56 -2.53
CA CYS A 317 5.80 31.40 -2.78
C CYS A 317 6.29 31.40 -4.23
N ASP A 318 7.60 31.28 -4.41
CA ASP A 318 8.22 31.22 -5.73
C ASP A 318 8.60 29.79 -6.11
N ASN A 319 8.41 29.46 -7.40
CA ASN A 319 8.69 28.16 -7.97
C ASN A 319 8.03 26.99 -7.21
N ALA A 320 6.78 27.19 -6.77
CA ALA A 320 6.01 26.19 -6.06
C ALA A 320 5.54 25.09 -7.01
N THR A 321 5.71 23.82 -6.62
CA THR A 321 5.19 22.68 -7.37
C THR A 321 4.11 21.97 -6.55
N VAL A 322 2.91 21.85 -7.11
CA VAL A 322 1.84 20.98 -6.59
C VAL A 322 1.53 19.94 -7.68
N TYR A 323 1.93 18.69 -7.45
CA TYR A 323 1.91 17.66 -8.51
C TYR A 323 1.28 16.36 -8.03
N GLY A 324 0.23 15.90 -8.71
CA GLY A 324 -0.40 14.62 -8.41
C GLY A 324 -1.15 14.58 -7.07
N ASP A 325 -1.38 15.73 -6.44
CA ASP A 325 -2.06 15.84 -5.15
C ASP A 325 -3.57 15.60 -5.29
N VAL A 326 -4.18 15.03 -4.25
CA VAL A 326 -5.59 14.64 -4.21
C VAL A 326 -6.29 15.37 -3.07
N PHE A 327 -7.32 16.16 -3.39
CA PHE A 327 -8.10 16.98 -2.48
C PHE A 327 -9.56 16.50 -2.50
N VAL A 328 -10.03 15.92 -1.40
CA VAL A 328 -11.39 15.36 -1.28
C VAL A 328 -12.10 15.93 -0.06
N ASN A 329 -13.34 16.39 -0.24
CA ASN A 329 -14.25 16.84 0.84
C ASN A 329 -13.71 17.97 1.73
N ASN A 330 -12.66 18.68 1.32
CA ASN A 330 -12.09 19.74 2.14
C ASN A 330 -13.02 20.97 2.10
N THR A 331 -13.13 21.66 3.24
CA THR A 331 -14.08 22.74 3.42
C THR A 331 -13.40 24.02 3.88
N ALA A 332 -13.77 25.16 3.30
CA ALA A 332 -13.32 26.48 3.73
C ALA A 332 -14.46 27.45 4.02
N SER A 333 -14.29 28.25 5.09
CA SER A 333 -15.29 29.23 5.52
C SER A 333 -15.17 30.61 4.86
N LYS A 334 -14.05 30.91 4.19
CA LYS A 334 -13.80 32.19 3.50
C LYS A 334 -13.23 32.05 2.09
N GLY A 335 -12.32 31.10 1.90
CA GLY A 335 -11.59 30.91 0.65
C GLY A 335 -12.04 29.68 -0.14
N SER A 336 -11.08 28.97 -0.74
CA SER A 336 -11.34 27.71 -1.45
C SER A 336 -11.30 26.49 -0.55
N GLY A 337 -12.11 25.47 -0.87
CA GLY A 337 -12.14 24.23 -0.11
C GLY A 337 -10.86 23.40 -0.24
N GLY A 338 -10.27 23.32 -1.43
CA GLY A 338 -9.05 22.56 -1.67
C GLY A 338 -7.77 23.38 -1.50
N LEU A 339 -7.37 24.05 -2.58
CA LEU A 339 -6.08 24.71 -2.75
C LEU A 339 -6.23 26.22 -2.97
N GLU A 340 -5.54 27.01 -2.16
CA GLU A 340 -5.53 28.45 -2.30
C GLU A 340 -4.12 28.98 -2.58
N LEU A 341 -4.03 29.83 -3.61
CA LEU A 341 -2.80 30.39 -4.14
C LEU A 341 -2.90 31.92 -4.11
N ASN A 342 -2.01 32.56 -3.36
CA ASN A 342 -1.93 34.01 -3.30
C ASN A 342 -0.49 34.49 -3.56
N SER A 343 -0.26 35.29 -4.61
CA SER A 343 1.08 35.72 -4.99
C SER A 343 2.07 34.56 -5.19
N VAL A 344 1.65 33.50 -5.88
CA VAL A 344 2.45 32.29 -6.11
C VAL A 344 2.94 32.23 -7.56
N THR A 345 4.19 31.82 -7.78
CA THR A 345 4.70 31.45 -9.10
C THR A 345 5.01 29.95 -9.13
N GLY A 346 4.59 29.21 -10.17
CA GLY A 346 4.80 27.76 -10.18
C GLY A 346 3.82 26.94 -11.03
N ILE A 347 3.63 25.67 -10.65
CA ILE A 347 2.76 24.74 -11.37
C ILE A 347 1.80 23.99 -10.43
N VAL A 348 0.59 23.73 -10.93
CA VAL A 348 -0.38 22.80 -10.35
C VAL A 348 -0.74 21.78 -11.44
N GLN A 349 -0.26 20.55 -11.32
CA GLN A 349 -0.37 19.58 -12.41
C GLN A 349 -0.84 18.21 -11.93
N LEU A 350 -1.68 17.54 -12.73
CA LEU A 350 -2.19 16.19 -12.47
C LEU A 350 -2.91 16.03 -11.12
N CYS A 351 -3.40 17.13 -10.55
CA CYS A 351 -4.09 17.13 -9.28
C CYS A 351 -5.58 16.78 -9.45
N LYS A 352 -6.17 16.20 -8.40
CA LYS A 352 -7.59 15.83 -8.36
C LYS A 352 -8.29 16.59 -7.24
N PHE A 353 -9.39 17.26 -7.57
CA PHE A 353 -10.22 17.99 -6.64
C PHE A 353 -11.65 17.43 -6.70
N ASN A 354 -12.06 16.73 -5.65
CA ASN A 354 -13.37 16.09 -5.56
C ASN A 354 -14.18 16.61 -4.38
N SER A 355 -15.41 17.05 -4.62
CA SER A 355 -16.38 17.39 -3.55
C SER A 355 -15.90 18.43 -2.54
N ASN A 356 -14.95 19.29 -2.90
CA ASN A 356 -14.46 20.34 -2.02
C ASN A 356 -15.47 21.50 -1.97
N GLN A 357 -15.56 22.16 -0.81
CA GLN A 357 -16.53 23.20 -0.54
C GLN A 357 -15.84 24.49 -0.11
N GLY A 358 -16.09 25.58 -0.82
CA GLY A 358 -15.51 26.89 -0.53
C GLY A 358 -16.53 28.03 -0.64
N VAL A 359 -16.09 29.25 -0.34
CA VAL A 359 -16.87 30.46 -0.62
C VAL A 359 -16.60 30.93 -2.04
N LYS A 360 -15.32 30.98 -2.43
CA LYS A 360 -14.86 31.34 -3.78
C LYS A 360 -13.90 30.26 -4.25
N GLY A 361 -14.20 29.60 -5.37
CA GLY A 361 -13.43 28.43 -5.79
C GLY A 361 -13.75 27.22 -4.93
N GLY A 362 -14.67 26.34 -5.33
CA GLY A 362 -14.97 25.16 -4.51
C GLY A 362 -13.73 24.28 -4.31
N ALA A 363 -12.93 24.15 -5.36
CA ALA A 363 -11.66 23.43 -5.36
C ALA A 363 -10.44 24.34 -5.20
N LEU A 364 -10.36 25.40 -6.01
CA LEU A 364 -9.14 26.20 -6.15
C LEU A 364 -9.45 27.69 -6.23
N TYR A 365 -8.69 28.48 -5.48
CA TYR A 365 -8.70 29.94 -5.55
C TYR A 365 -7.31 30.47 -5.89
N GLU A 366 -7.22 31.35 -6.88
CA GLU A 366 -5.97 32.00 -7.30
C GLU A 366 -6.09 33.54 -7.27
N SER A 367 -5.17 34.19 -6.57
CA SER A 367 -5.02 35.65 -6.55
C SER A 367 -3.57 36.05 -6.79
N THR A 368 -3.36 37.09 -7.61
CA THR A 368 -2.04 37.69 -7.88
C THR A 368 -0.92 36.69 -8.25
N SER A 369 -1.28 35.53 -8.79
CA SER A 369 -0.37 34.40 -9.00
C SER A 369 -0.11 34.13 -10.48
N THR A 370 1.02 33.53 -10.79
CA THR A 370 1.40 33.10 -12.13
C THR A 370 1.61 31.59 -12.13
N THR A 371 0.53 30.82 -11.92
CA THR A 371 0.60 29.35 -11.84
C THR A 371 0.01 28.66 -13.06
N ASP A 372 0.76 27.69 -13.61
CA ASP A 372 0.25 26.85 -14.71
C ASP A 372 -0.53 25.66 -14.13
N ILE A 373 -1.85 25.71 -14.30
CA ILE A 373 -2.79 24.69 -13.85
C ILE A 373 -3.10 23.76 -15.03
N THR A 374 -2.52 22.56 -15.03
CA THR A 374 -2.58 21.67 -16.20
C THR A 374 -2.95 20.22 -15.87
N SER A 375 -3.74 19.59 -16.74
CA SER A 375 -4.11 18.16 -16.60
C SER A 375 -4.78 17.79 -15.27
N CYS A 376 -5.47 18.74 -14.64
CA CYS A 376 -6.17 18.54 -13.37
C CYS A 376 -7.62 18.11 -13.57
N SER A 377 -8.19 17.43 -12.58
CA SER A 377 -9.60 17.02 -12.56
C SER A 377 -10.35 17.70 -11.43
N PHE A 378 -11.50 18.28 -11.74
CA PHE A 378 -12.38 18.99 -10.82
C PHE A 378 -13.78 18.39 -10.87
N VAL A 379 -14.15 17.60 -9.86
CA VAL A 379 -15.41 16.86 -9.80
C VAL A 379 -16.23 17.29 -8.60
N SER A 380 -17.50 17.62 -8.81
CA SER A 380 -18.49 17.85 -7.75
C SER A 380 -18.14 18.93 -6.71
N ASN A 381 -17.24 19.87 -7.04
CA ASN A 381 -16.87 20.93 -6.11
C ASN A 381 -17.94 22.02 -6.06
N LYS A 382 -18.07 22.65 -4.89
CA LYS A 382 -19.13 23.63 -4.62
C LYS A 382 -18.57 24.93 -4.05
N ALA A 383 -18.93 26.05 -4.66
CA ALA A 383 -18.69 27.38 -4.11
C ALA A 383 -20.01 28.02 -3.66
N SER A 384 -20.05 28.69 -2.51
CA SER A 384 -21.23 29.44 -2.10
C SER A 384 -21.42 30.74 -2.90
N GLN A 385 -20.34 31.33 -3.43
CA GLN A 385 -20.40 32.54 -4.25
C GLN A 385 -20.15 32.26 -5.74
N SER A 386 -18.89 32.15 -6.17
CA SER A 386 -18.49 32.09 -7.59
C SER A 386 -17.36 31.08 -7.81
N GLY A 387 -17.25 30.55 -9.03
CA GLY A 387 -16.21 29.60 -9.43
C GLY A 387 -16.39 28.25 -8.74
N GLY A 388 -17.40 27.47 -9.17
CA GLY A 388 -17.75 26.21 -8.50
C GLY A 388 -16.57 25.24 -8.31
N ALA A 389 -15.62 25.24 -9.24
CA ALA A 389 -14.31 24.62 -9.06
C ALA A 389 -13.21 25.67 -8.87
N VAL A 390 -12.99 26.53 -9.87
CA VAL A 390 -11.84 27.44 -9.93
C VAL A 390 -12.32 28.89 -9.88
N TYR A 391 -11.67 29.71 -9.05
CA TYR A 391 -11.89 31.16 -8.97
C TYR A 391 -10.56 31.91 -9.09
N ARG A 392 -10.46 32.86 -10.04
CA ARG A 392 -9.25 33.66 -10.30
C ARG A 392 -9.55 35.16 -10.28
N THR A 393 -8.78 35.94 -9.51
CA THR A 393 -8.95 37.41 -9.44
C THR A 393 -7.89 38.20 -10.20
N GLN A 394 -6.64 37.72 -10.25
CA GLN A 394 -5.51 38.35 -10.95
C GLN A 394 -4.45 37.28 -11.29
N GLY A 395 -4.89 36.10 -11.72
CA GLY A 395 -3.99 35.03 -12.19
C GLY A 395 -3.52 35.33 -13.62
N SER A 396 -2.29 34.96 -13.98
CA SER A 396 -1.79 35.10 -15.37
C SER A 396 -1.22 33.81 -15.98
N GLY A 397 -1.16 32.73 -15.22
CA GLY A 397 -0.72 31.42 -15.68
C GLY A 397 -1.77 30.67 -16.51
N GLN A 398 -1.35 29.58 -17.15
CA GLN A 398 -2.21 28.78 -18.02
C GLN A 398 -3.24 27.96 -17.22
N LEU A 399 -4.42 27.77 -17.79
CA LEU A 399 -5.38 26.77 -17.34
C LEU A 399 -5.70 25.85 -18.52
N SER A 400 -5.04 24.69 -18.60
CA SER A 400 -5.13 23.84 -19.79
C SER A 400 -5.28 22.34 -19.52
N SER A 401 -5.88 21.64 -20.48
CA SER A 401 -6.05 20.17 -20.43
C SER A 401 -6.78 19.65 -19.18
N CYS A 402 -7.59 20.50 -18.52
CA CYS A 402 -8.30 20.15 -17.29
C CYS A 402 -9.72 19.65 -17.56
N THR A 403 -10.22 18.78 -16.69
CA THR A 403 -11.60 18.24 -16.75
C THR A 403 -12.44 18.77 -15.61
N PHE A 404 -13.65 19.24 -15.91
CA PHE A 404 -14.61 19.76 -14.94
C PHE A 404 -15.94 19.01 -15.05
N THR A 405 -16.36 18.34 -13.98
CA THR A 405 -17.60 17.56 -13.92
C THR A 405 -18.45 17.96 -12.73
N ALA A 406 -19.72 18.30 -12.94
CA ALA A 406 -20.71 18.50 -11.85
C ALA A 406 -20.36 19.56 -10.79
N ASN A 407 -19.55 20.57 -11.13
CA ASN A 407 -19.23 21.66 -10.19
C ASN A 407 -20.37 22.70 -10.13
N ALA A 408 -20.56 23.34 -8.97
CA ALA A 408 -21.67 24.26 -8.73
C ALA A 408 -21.27 25.54 -7.95
N ALA A 409 -21.92 26.67 -8.26
CA ALA A 409 -21.73 27.95 -7.56
C ALA A 409 -23.09 28.59 -7.20
N GLY A 410 -23.16 29.32 -6.07
CA GLY A 410 -24.41 29.84 -5.52
C GLY A 410 -24.90 31.22 -6.01
N SER A 411 -24.03 32.10 -6.53
CA SER A 411 -24.40 33.45 -6.98
C SER A 411 -23.66 33.88 -8.27
N ALA A 412 -24.16 34.93 -8.93
CA ALA A 412 -23.86 35.33 -10.32
C ALA A 412 -22.39 35.17 -10.76
N GLY A 413 -22.14 34.27 -11.73
CA GLY A 413 -20.89 34.16 -12.49
C GLY A 413 -20.07 32.90 -12.19
N GLY A 414 -20.06 31.96 -13.14
CA GLY A 414 -19.08 30.85 -13.20
C GLY A 414 -19.51 29.54 -12.54
N GLY A 415 -20.32 28.72 -13.22
CA GLY A 415 -20.74 27.40 -12.72
C GLY A 415 -19.58 26.46 -12.36
N ALA A 416 -18.47 26.52 -13.11
CA ALA A 416 -17.23 25.79 -12.82
C ALA A 416 -16.00 26.70 -12.66
N ILE A 417 -15.84 27.69 -13.54
CA ILE A 417 -14.68 28.59 -13.55
C ILE A 417 -15.19 30.03 -13.48
N TYR A 418 -14.58 30.84 -12.62
CA TYR A 418 -14.72 32.29 -12.59
C TYR A 418 -13.34 32.93 -12.74
N ASP A 419 -13.18 33.80 -13.72
CA ASP A 419 -11.94 34.53 -13.99
C ASP A 419 -12.25 36.02 -14.16
N ALA A 420 -11.72 36.85 -13.25
CA ALA A 420 -12.09 38.26 -13.17
C ALA A 420 -11.42 39.13 -14.25
N GLN A 421 -10.20 38.78 -14.68
CA GLN A 421 -9.34 39.64 -15.52
C GLN A 421 -9.16 39.11 -16.94
N GLU A 422 -9.53 37.85 -17.23
CA GLU A 422 -9.35 37.24 -18.56
C GLU A 422 -7.86 37.22 -18.99
N THR A 423 -6.95 37.17 -18.01
CA THR A 423 -5.51 37.17 -18.21
C THR A 423 -4.98 35.74 -18.05
N GLY A 424 -4.54 35.12 -19.14
CA GLY A 424 -4.01 33.74 -19.14
C GLY A 424 -4.63 32.89 -20.25
N ASP A 425 -3.86 31.94 -20.78
CA ASP A 425 -4.36 31.02 -21.82
C ASP A 425 -5.26 29.95 -21.18
N ILE A 426 -6.50 29.85 -21.65
CA ILE A 426 -7.46 28.82 -21.24
C ILE A 426 -7.74 27.95 -22.47
N SER A 427 -7.29 26.70 -22.44
CA SER A 427 -7.32 25.82 -23.62
C SER A 427 -7.48 24.33 -23.28
N GLY A 428 -8.01 23.53 -24.20
CA GLY A 428 -8.10 22.06 -24.01
C GLY A 428 -8.97 21.59 -22.85
N LEU A 429 -9.98 22.38 -22.43
CA LEU A 429 -10.84 22.02 -21.30
C LEU A 429 -11.94 21.03 -21.68
N THR A 430 -12.24 20.10 -20.79
CA THR A 430 -13.36 19.16 -20.91
C THR A 430 -14.42 19.47 -19.85
N LEU A 431 -15.67 19.73 -20.24
CA LEU A 431 -16.76 20.14 -19.34
C LEU A 431 -17.95 19.16 -19.39
N HIS A 432 -18.41 18.67 -18.23
CA HIS A 432 -19.52 17.72 -18.10
C HIS A 432 -20.52 18.11 -16.99
N ASN A 433 -21.83 18.00 -17.28
CA ASN A 433 -22.93 18.10 -16.30
C ASN A 433 -22.86 19.32 -15.34
N LEU A 434 -22.57 20.52 -15.86
CA LEU A 434 -22.48 21.73 -15.04
C LEU A 434 -23.87 22.34 -14.79
N ALA A 435 -24.20 22.59 -13.52
CA ALA A 435 -25.55 22.94 -13.08
C ALA A 435 -26.06 24.33 -13.53
N SER A 436 -25.19 25.22 -14.03
CA SER A 436 -25.61 26.50 -14.62
C SER A 436 -24.42 27.20 -15.31
N LEU A 437 -24.48 27.40 -16.62
CA LEU A 437 -23.61 28.32 -17.34
C LEU A 437 -24.29 29.70 -17.37
N THR A 438 -24.16 30.51 -16.31
CA THR A 438 -24.26 31.97 -16.51
C THR A 438 -22.95 32.43 -17.12
N THR A 439 -22.92 32.48 -18.45
CA THR A 439 -21.86 33.09 -19.25
C THR A 439 -21.90 34.61 -19.09
N HIS A 440 -21.48 35.13 -17.95
CA HIS A 440 -20.80 36.42 -17.99
C HIS A 440 -19.31 36.10 -18.20
N LYS A 441 -18.80 36.47 -19.39
CA LYS A 441 -17.37 36.57 -19.77
C LYS A 441 -16.60 35.37 -20.37
N LEU A 442 -17.17 34.20 -20.63
CA LEU A 442 -16.45 33.15 -21.40
C LEU A 442 -16.46 33.38 -22.93
N SER A 443 -17.12 34.43 -23.43
CA SER A 443 -17.30 34.70 -24.87
C SER A 443 -16.16 35.47 -25.55
N SER A 444 -15.08 35.82 -24.85
CA SER A 444 -13.95 36.60 -25.39
C SER A 444 -12.77 35.74 -25.87
N HIS A 445 -12.66 34.47 -25.45
CA HIS A 445 -11.58 33.57 -25.90
C HIS A 445 -11.98 32.77 -27.16
N ARG A 446 -11.34 33.09 -28.30
CA ARG A 446 -11.59 32.50 -29.63
C ARG A 446 -11.26 30.99 -29.77
N SER A 447 -10.85 30.29 -28.71
CA SER A 447 -10.35 28.91 -28.76
C SER A 447 -11.28 27.82 -28.18
N LEU A 448 -12.44 28.16 -27.61
CA LEU A 448 -13.28 27.22 -26.84
C LEU A 448 -14.36 26.44 -27.64
N LEU A 449 -14.29 26.41 -28.97
CA LEU A 449 -15.30 25.79 -29.83
C LEU A 449 -14.90 24.37 -30.29
N HIS A 450 -14.77 23.41 -29.37
CA HIS A 450 -14.98 22.00 -29.71
C HIS A 450 -15.45 21.21 -28.47
N THR A 451 -16.57 20.50 -28.63
CA THR A 451 -17.18 19.50 -27.72
C THR A 451 -18.20 19.98 -26.67
N PHE A 452 -19.34 20.50 -27.14
CA PHE A 452 -20.61 20.41 -26.37
C PHE A 452 -21.40 19.20 -26.88
N ARG A 453 -21.46 18.11 -26.11
CA ARG A 453 -22.50 17.07 -26.26
C ARG A 453 -23.49 17.24 -25.11
N ALA A 454 -24.61 17.91 -25.37
CA ALA A 454 -25.72 18.02 -24.42
C ALA A 454 -26.68 16.84 -24.65
N SER A 455 -26.78 15.96 -23.66
CA SER A 455 -27.84 14.95 -23.54
C SER A 455 -28.73 15.33 -22.35
N GLY A 456 -29.99 15.72 -22.60
CA GLY A 456 -31.05 15.70 -21.59
C GLY A 456 -31.79 17.02 -21.29
N VAL A 457 -33.02 17.11 -21.83
CA VAL A 457 -34.27 17.66 -21.25
C VAL A 457 -34.25 19.00 -20.51
N LEU A 458 -34.70 20.07 -21.18
CA LEU A 458 -35.18 21.31 -20.55
C LEU A 458 -36.64 21.13 -20.09
N HIS A 459 -36.88 21.17 -18.77
CA HIS A 459 -38.22 21.35 -18.19
C HIS A 459 -38.57 22.84 -18.17
N SER A 460 -39.74 23.17 -18.70
CA SER A 460 -40.31 24.52 -18.74
C SER A 460 -41.24 24.76 -17.56
N SER A 461 -40.88 25.67 -16.66
CA SER A 461 -41.85 26.35 -15.80
C SER A 461 -41.25 27.61 -15.20
N CYS A 462 -41.71 28.77 -15.67
CA CYS A 462 -42.23 29.87 -14.83
C CYS A 462 -42.57 31.07 -15.72
N ARG A 463 -43.88 31.37 -15.82
CA ARG A 463 -44.44 32.62 -16.33
C ARG A 463 -44.38 33.67 -15.22
N GLY A 464 -44.19 34.94 -15.58
CA GLY A 464 -44.69 36.05 -14.77
C GLY A 464 -44.02 37.39 -15.03
N PHE A 465 -44.76 38.28 -15.74
CA PHE A 465 -44.71 39.75 -15.69
C PHE A 465 -43.40 40.44 -16.19
N ALA A 466 -43.40 41.57 -16.89
CA ALA A 466 -44.40 42.42 -17.53
C ALA A 466 -43.66 43.28 -18.58
N SER A 467 -44.32 43.62 -19.69
CA SER A 467 -43.88 44.67 -20.63
C SER A 467 -44.31 46.06 -20.11
N PRO A 468 -43.69 47.16 -20.58
CA PRO A 468 -44.32 47.90 -21.69
C PRO A 468 -43.30 48.50 -22.69
N LEU A 469 -43.46 48.20 -23.99
CA LEU A 469 -43.94 49.08 -25.08
C LEU A 469 -42.87 49.96 -25.78
N PRO A 470 -43.09 50.29 -27.08
CA PRO A 470 -42.03 50.37 -28.09
C PRO A 470 -41.84 51.78 -28.68
N ARG A 471 -40.77 51.98 -29.46
CA ARG A 471 -40.71 53.04 -30.47
C ARG A 471 -40.37 52.49 -31.85
N ARG A 472 -41.30 52.77 -32.77
CA ARG A 472 -41.23 52.63 -34.24
C ARG A 472 -40.09 53.45 -34.84
N ALA A 473 -39.53 52.98 -35.95
CA ALA A 473 -39.59 53.67 -37.25
C ALA A 473 -39.11 52.75 -38.40
N ASN A 474 -40.02 52.48 -39.35
CA ASN A 474 -39.91 52.60 -40.81
C ASN A 474 -38.50 52.54 -41.45
N SER A 475 -38.22 51.96 -42.63
CA SER A 475 -39.01 51.33 -43.72
C SER A 475 -38.04 51.13 -44.92
N HIS A 476 -38.48 50.41 -45.96
CA HIS A 476 -37.86 50.21 -47.30
C HIS A 476 -36.75 49.12 -47.34
N GLY A 477 -36.72 48.16 -48.26
CA GLY A 477 -37.49 47.94 -49.48
C GLY A 477 -36.55 47.44 -50.60
N ALA A 478 -36.71 46.16 -50.98
CA ALA A 478 -36.36 45.52 -52.26
C ALA A 478 -34.89 45.33 -52.70
N GLY A 479 -34.58 44.11 -53.19
CA GLY A 479 -33.45 43.85 -54.10
C GLY A 479 -32.72 42.50 -53.92
N ARG A 480 -33.24 41.42 -54.51
CA ARG A 480 -32.48 40.19 -54.90
C ARG A 480 -31.69 40.47 -56.21
N PRO A 481 -30.70 39.67 -56.70
CA PRO A 481 -30.65 38.19 -56.62
C PRO A 481 -29.27 37.45 -56.58
N SER A 482 -29.37 36.18 -56.17
CA SER A 482 -28.79 34.93 -56.74
C SER A 482 -27.27 34.66 -56.91
N ARG A 483 -26.95 33.40 -56.52
CA ARG A 483 -25.98 32.37 -57.03
C ARG A 483 -24.91 31.99 -55.99
N ALA A 484 -24.55 30.73 -55.77
CA ALA A 484 -25.06 29.43 -56.22
C ALA A 484 -24.33 28.31 -55.41
N ASP A 485 -25.01 27.18 -55.22
CA ASP A 485 -24.54 25.78 -55.19
C ASP A 485 -23.36 25.37 -54.28
N THR A 486 -23.47 24.34 -53.42
CA THR A 486 -23.64 22.94 -53.85
C THR A 486 -23.98 22.01 -52.67
N ALA A 487 -24.60 20.88 -53.02
CA ALA A 487 -25.22 19.87 -52.18
C ALA A 487 -24.24 18.95 -51.41
N SER A 488 -24.74 18.30 -50.35
CA SER A 488 -24.37 16.91 -50.04
C SER A 488 -25.52 16.18 -49.32
N LEU A 489 -25.62 14.90 -49.67
CA LEU A 489 -26.80 14.04 -49.55
C LEU A 489 -27.13 13.58 -48.13
N HIS A 490 -28.43 13.50 -47.86
CA HIS A 490 -29.01 12.70 -46.79
C HIS A 490 -28.84 11.20 -47.06
N VAL A 491 -28.16 10.49 -46.14
CA VAL A 491 -28.38 9.05 -45.93
C VAL A 491 -29.35 8.93 -44.75
N ARG A 492 -30.60 8.59 -45.04
CA ARG A 492 -31.60 8.17 -44.05
C ARG A 492 -31.25 6.75 -43.58
N ALA A 493 -30.95 6.58 -42.30
CA ALA A 493 -31.16 5.31 -41.61
C ALA A 493 -32.41 5.45 -40.73
N SER A 494 -33.38 4.62 -41.05
CA SER A 494 -34.72 4.51 -40.49
C SER A 494 -34.72 4.18 -39.00
N SER A 495 -35.51 4.95 -38.24
CA SER A 495 -36.01 4.58 -36.92
C SER A 495 -36.99 3.42 -37.03
N ASN A 496 -36.62 2.25 -36.52
CA ASN A 496 -37.59 1.23 -36.12
C ASN A 496 -37.66 1.22 -34.59
N ASN A 497 -38.64 1.98 -34.06
CA ASN A 497 -39.19 1.72 -32.74
C ASN A 497 -40.05 0.46 -32.86
N GLY A 498 -39.47 -0.68 -32.49
CA GLY A 498 -40.20 -1.88 -32.12
C GLY A 498 -40.24 -1.97 -30.61
N ALA A 499 -41.37 -1.59 -30.02
CA ALA A 499 -41.67 -1.83 -28.62
C ALA A 499 -41.72 -3.34 -28.36
N SER A 500 -40.88 -3.82 -27.45
CA SER A 500 -41.15 -4.99 -26.62
C SER A 500 -40.85 -4.60 -25.18
N GLY A 501 -41.92 -4.39 -24.41
CA GLY A 501 -41.82 -4.24 -22.97
C GLY A 501 -41.43 -5.56 -22.32
N GLY A 502 -40.60 -5.47 -21.29
CA GLY A 502 -40.22 -6.58 -20.41
C GLY A 502 -39.34 -6.08 -19.27
N HIS A 503 -39.97 -5.63 -18.19
CA HIS A 503 -39.45 -5.46 -16.82
C HIS A 503 -38.02 -4.91 -16.62
N ASP A 504 -37.91 -3.65 -16.18
CA ASP A 504 -36.80 -3.22 -15.31
C ASP A 504 -36.94 -3.99 -13.98
N SER A 505 -36.37 -5.19 -13.90
CA SER A 505 -36.21 -5.89 -12.62
C SER A 505 -35.15 -5.14 -11.82
N HIS A 506 -35.58 -4.41 -10.80
CA HIS A 506 -34.67 -3.83 -9.81
C HIS A 506 -33.92 -4.97 -9.10
N TYR A 507 -32.64 -5.17 -9.46
CA TYR A 507 -31.73 -6.04 -8.72
C TYR A 507 -31.29 -5.35 -7.43
N ASP A 508 -30.98 -6.13 -6.38
CA ASP A 508 -30.41 -5.58 -5.14
C ASP A 508 -29.03 -4.96 -5.38
N TYR A 509 -28.24 -5.55 -6.30
CA TYR A 509 -26.88 -5.15 -6.66
C TYR A 509 -26.63 -5.18 -8.17
N ASP A 510 -25.72 -4.34 -8.64
CA ASP A 510 -25.18 -4.45 -10.01
C ASP A 510 -24.16 -5.59 -10.12
N LEU A 511 -23.39 -5.83 -9.05
CA LEU A 511 -22.43 -6.91 -8.92
C LEU A 511 -22.56 -7.58 -7.55
N PHE A 512 -22.59 -8.90 -7.54
CA PHE A 512 -22.35 -9.69 -6.34
C PHE A 512 -21.18 -10.65 -6.55
N THR A 513 -20.12 -10.48 -5.76
CA THR A 513 -18.91 -11.32 -5.83
C THR A 513 -18.95 -12.41 -4.76
N ILE A 514 -18.64 -13.65 -5.14
CA ILE A 514 -18.46 -14.77 -4.20
C ILE A 514 -16.96 -15.03 -4.04
N GLY A 515 -16.42 -14.70 -2.86
CA GLY A 515 -15.01 -14.84 -2.50
C GLY A 515 -14.27 -13.51 -2.43
N ALA A 516 -13.80 -13.13 -1.24
CA ALA A 516 -13.00 -11.93 -0.99
C ALA A 516 -11.49 -12.21 -1.08
N GLY A 517 -11.09 -13.02 -2.07
CA GLY A 517 -9.69 -13.22 -2.46
C GLY A 517 -9.16 -12.09 -3.34
N SER A 518 -7.91 -12.23 -3.81
CA SER A 518 -7.21 -11.17 -4.53
C SER A 518 -7.98 -10.65 -5.76
N GLY A 519 -8.46 -11.55 -6.62
CA GLY A 519 -9.25 -11.17 -7.80
C GLY A 519 -10.61 -10.56 -7.45
N GLY A 520 -11.35 -11.20 -6.53
CA GLY A 520 -12.69 -10.74 -6.12
C GLY A 520 -12.68 -9.35 -5.47
N VAL A 521 -11.72 -9.10 -4.57
CA VAL A 521 -11.53 -7.77 -3.95
C VAL A 521 -11.16 -6.73 -5.00
N ARG A 522 -10.24 -7.05 -5.92
CA ARG A 522 -9.82 -6.12 -6.96
C ARG A 522 -10.97 -5.75 -7.90
N ALA A 523 -11.70 -6.75 -8.40
CA ALA A 523 -12.85 -6.56 -9.26
C ALA A 523 -13.94 -5.72 -8.59
N SER A 524 -14.32 -6.08 -7.37
CA SER A 524 -15.41 -5.43 -6.63
C SER A 524 -15.10 -3.96 -6.33
N ARG A 525 -13.87 -3.67 -5.86
CA ARG A 525 -13.45 -2.29 -5.59
C ARG A 525 -13.42 -1.42 -6.84
N PHE A 526 -12.91 -1.94 -7.95
CA PHE A 526 -12.88 -1.18 -9.20
C PHE A 526 -14.28 -0.98 -9.77
N ALA A 527 -15.14 -2.00 -9.73
CA ALA A 527 -16.54 -1.88 -10.12
C ALA A 527 -17.25 -0.75 -9.34
N ALA A 528 -17.09 -0.73 -8.02
CA ALA A 528 -17.70 0.30 -7.16
C ALA A 528 -17.05 1.68 -7.35
N SER A 529 -15.76 1.81 -7.08
CA SER A 529 -15.09 3.11 -6.99
C SER A 529 -14.82 3.77 -8.34
N ASN A 530 -14.56 3.00 -9.40
CA ASN A 530 -14.22 3.57 -10.71
C ASN A 530 -15.41 3.68 -11.65
N TYR A 531 -16.43 2.81 -11.49
CA TYR A 531 -17.57 2.76 -12.39
C TYR A 531 -18.91 3.02 -11.70
N GLY A 532 -18.93 3.24 -10.38
CA GLY A 532 -20.14 3.61 -9.63
C GLY A 532 -21.15 2.48 -9.49
N ALA A 533 -20.74 1.23 -9.71
CA ALA A 533 -21.63 0.07 -9.56
C ALA A 533 -22.00 -0.14 -8.09
N LYS A 534 -23.23 -0.55 -7.81
CA LYS A 534 -23.63 -1.01 -6.47
C LYS A 534 -23.15 -2.45 -6.29
N VAL A 535 -22.18 -2.66 -5.40
CA VAL A 535 -21.48 -3.95 -5.28
C VAL A 535 -21.65 -4.57 -3.90
N ALA A 536 -21.90 -5.87 -3.88
CA ALA A 536 -21.75 -6.71 -2.70
C ALA A 536 -20.67 -7.78 -2.92
N ILE A 537 -20.08 -8.24 -1.82
CA ILE A 537 -19.15 -9.37 -1.79
C ILE A 537 -19.44 -10.24 -0.58
N CYS A 538 -19.34 -11.55 -0.75
CA CYS A 538 -19.38 -12.48 0.38
C CYS A 538 -18.09 -13.28 0.54
N GLU A 539 -17.77 -13.60 1.79
CA GLU A 539 -16.63 -14.41 2.18
C GLU A 539 -16.92 -15.17 3.47
N LEU A 540 -16.29 -16.34 3.62
CA LEU A 540 -16.44 -17.16 4.82
C LEU A 540 -15.79 -16.47 6.04
N PRO A 541 -16.28 -16.75 7.26
CA PRO A 541 -15.67 -16.26 8.50
C PRO A 541 -14.16 -16.51 8.57
N PHE A 542 -13.42 -15.57 9.14
CA PHE A 542 -11.96 -15.64 9.18
C PHE A 542 -11.44 -16.80 10.05
N ALA A 543 -10.53 -17.60 9.47
CA ALA A 543 -9.64 -18.49 10.20
C ALA A 543 -8.27 -18.53 9.54
N ARG A 544 -7.24 -19.01 10.24
CA ARG A 544 -5.91 -19.23 9.64
C ARG A 544 -5.91 -20.44 8.71
N ILE A 545 -6.47 -21.56 9.16
CA ILE A 545 -6.66 -22.77 8.37
C ILE A 545 -8.02 -22.68 7.67
N SER A 546 -8.04 -22.84 6.34
CA SER A 546 -9.30 -22.76 5.59
C SER A 546 -10.08 -24.07 5.69
N SER A 547 -11.41 -23.96 5.67
CA SER A 547 -12.32 -25.11 5.58
C SER A 547 -13.54 -24.75 4.73
N ASP A 548 -14.44 -25.70 4.50
CA ASP A 548 -15.71 -25.44 3.82
C ASP A 548 -16.58 -24.35 4.48
N THR A 549 -16.30 -24.00 5.74
CA THR A 549 -17.03 -23.00 6.51
C THR A 549 -16.15 -21.84 7.01
N MET A 550 -14.83 -21.92 6.81
CA MET A 550 -13.88 -20.91 7.27
C MET A 550 -12.96 -20.44 6.13
N GLY A 551 -12.72 -19.14 6.06
CA GLY A 551 -11.93 -18.48 5.02
C GLY A 551 -11.32 -17.19 5.53
N GLY A 552 -11.81 -16.05 5.04
CA GLY A 552 -11.41 -14.71 5.47
C GLY A 552 -10.98 -13.80 4.33
N ALA A 553 -11.17 -12.50 4.54
CA ALA A 553 -10.89 -11.46 3.57
C ALA A 553 -9.38 -11.35 3.28
N GLY A 554 -9.05 -11.16 2.00
CA GLY A 554 -7.69 -11.28 1.47
C GLY A 554 -7.40 -12.64 0.84
N GLY A 555 -8.24 -13.65 1.14
CA GLY A 555 -8.20 -14.98 0.54
C GLY A 555 -6.88 -15.73 0.75
N THR A 556 -6.59 -16.68 -0.13
CA THR A 556 -5.43 -17.57 0.00
C THR A 556 -4.11 -16.81 0.03
N CYS A 557 -3.88 -15.87 -0.90
CA CYS A 557 -2.61 -15.17 -1.04
C CYS A 557 -2.16 -14.50 0.27
N VAL A 558 -3.08 -13.78 0.90
CA VAL A 558 -2.80 -12.94 2.08
C VAL A 558 -2.74 -13.80 3.34
N LEU A 559 -3.63 -14.78 3.48
CA LEU A 559 -3.82 -15.49 4.75
C LEU A 559 -3.09 -16.84 4.81
N ARG A 560 -2.90 -17.50 3.67
CA ARG A 560 -2.47 -18.92 3.58
C ARG A 560 -1.51 -19.19 2.42
N GLY A 561 -0.87 -18.16 1.90
CA GLY A 561 -0.16 -18.21 0.64
C GLY A 561 1.05 -17.29 0.64
N CYS A 562 1.15 -16.46 -0.40
CA CYS A 562 2.32 -15.65 -0.71
C CYS A 562 2.86 -14.87 0.50
N VAL A 563 2.00 -14.21 1.29
CA VAL A 563 2.43 -13.34 2.39
C VAL A 563 3.05 -14.13 3.55
N PRO A 564 2.33 -15.01 4.27
CA PRO A 564 2.92 -15.76 5.38
C PRO A 564 4.08 -16.64 4.92
N LYS A 565 3.98 -17.25 3.72
CA LYS A 565 5.09 -18.03 3.16
C LYS A 565 6.32 -17.17 2.95
N LYS A 566 6.21 -15.97 2.35
CA LYS A 566 7.38 -15.12 2.11
C LYS A 566 7.98 -14.59 3.41
N LEU A 567 7.17 -14.31 4.44
CA LEU A 567 7.67 -13.99 5.78
C LEU A 567 8.51 -15.14 6.37
N MET A 568 8.08 -16.39 6.19
CA MET A 568 8.84 -17.57 6.61
C MET A 568 10.12 -17.78 5.80
N VAL A 569 10.08 -17.53 4.49
CA VAL A 569 11.29 -17.57 3.63
C VAL A 569 12.31 -16.54 4.13
N ILE A 570 11.90 -15.28 4.32
CA ILE A 570 12.76 -14.19 4.82
C ILE A 570 13.31 -14.54 6.20
N GLY A 571 12.46 -15.08 7.09
CA GLY A 571 12.88 -15.51 8.42
C GLY A 571 13.94 -16.62 8.37
N GLY A 572 13.83 -17.56 7.43
CA GLY A 572 14.83 -18.61 7.20
C GLY A 572 16.12 -18.10 6.58
N GLU A 573 16.09 -17.06 5.74
CA GLU A 573 17.28 -16.44 5.13
C GLU A 573 18.28 -15.90 6.17
N PHE A 574 17.83 -15.56 7.38
CA PHE A 574 18.72 -15.15 8.48
C PHE A 574 19.69 -16.25 8.92
N SER A 575 19.32 -17.53 8.83
CA SER A 575 20.24 -18.63 9.14
C SER A 575 21.48 -18.59 8.24
N ASP A 576 21.27 -18.37 6.94
CA ASP A 576 22.38 -18.24 5.99
C ASP A 576 23.14 -16.92 6.20
N ALA A 577 22.44 -15.82 6.51
CA ALA A 577 23.08 -14.54 6.78
C ALA A 577 24.02 -14.59 7.99
N PHE A 578 23.63 -15.26 9.08
CA PHE A 578 24.48 -15.46 10.25
C PHE A 578 25.69 -16.37 9.98
N ARG A 579 25.53 -17.38 9.09
CA ARG A 579 26.66 -18.20 8.65
C ARG A 579 27.63 -17.41 7.79
N ASP A 580 27.10 -16.74 6.77
CA ASP A 580 27.88 -15.94 5.83
C ASP A 580 28.65 -14.82 6.54
N SER A 581 28.05 -14.18 7.56
CA SER A 581 28.66 -13.03 8.24
C SER A 581 30.01 -13.36 8.88
N MET A 582 30.24 -14.60 9.30
CA MET A 582 31.52 -15.04 9.86
C MET A 582 32.66 -14.90 8.82
N GLY A 583 32.40 -15.22 7.56
CA GLY A 583 33.36 -15.02 6.48
C GLY A 583 33.73 -13.55 6.27
N PHE A 584 32.78 -12.64 6.53
CA PHE A 584 32.96 -11.18 6.45
C PHE A 584 33.53 -10.56 7.74
N GLY A 585 34.02 -11.37 8.68
CA GLY A 585 34.71 -10.89 9.89
C GLY A 585 33.77 -10.53 11.04
N TRP A 586 32.50 -10.91 11.00
CA TRP A 586 31.59 -10.76 12.13
C TRP A 586 31.74 -11.92 13.10
N GLU A 587 32.18 -11.63 14.33
CA GLU A 587 32.25 -12.61 15.41
C GLU A 587 30.85 -12.90 15.99
N THR A 588 30.60 -14.16 16.33
CA THR A 588 29.40 -14.54 17.08
C THR A 588 29.55 -14.10 18.53
N LEU A 589 28.50 -13.54 19.13
CA LEU A 589 28.45 -13.26 20.57
C LEU A 589 28.37 -14.60 21.34
N GLY A 590 29.50 -15.20 21.73
CA GLY A 590 29.57 -16.43 22.54
C GLY A 590 30.28 -17.62 21.87
N ASP A 591 29.97 -18.85 22.30
CA ASP A 591 30.63 -20.14 22.00
C ASP A 591 30.58 -20.62 20.52
N SER A 592 30.66 -19.71 19.54
CA SER A 592 30.68 -20.04 18.09
C SER A 592 29.43 -20.76 17.57
N LYS A 593 28.30 -20.67 18.28
CA LYS A 593 27.01 -21.24 17.86
C LYS A 593 26.14 -20.19 17.17
N LEU A 594 25.40 -20.61 16.14
CA LEU A 594 24.35 -19.77 15.54
C LEU A 594 23.28 -19.44 16.59
N PRO A 595 22.62 -18.26 16.50
CA PRO A 595 21.51 -17.91 17.37
C PRO A 595 20.38 -18.96 17.31
N GLU A 596 19.80 -19.30 18.45
CA GLU A 596 18.65 -20.20 18.51
C GLU A 596 17.38 -19.55 17.96
N VAL A 597 16.57 -20.35 17.27
CA VAL A 597 15.30 -19.89 16.68
C VAL A 597 14.21 -19.89 17.74
N ALA A 598 13.75 -18.70 18.12
CA ALA A 598 12.54 -18.53 18.94
C ALA A 598 11.27 -18.69 18.08
N TRP A 599 10.94 -19.94 17.70
CA TRP A 599 9.86 -20.28 16.76
C TRP A 599 8.49 -19.72 17.20
N GLU A 600 8.12 -19.91 18.46
CA GLU A 600 6.84 -19.44 19.00
C GLU A 600 6.68 -17.92 18.86
N ARG A 601 7.75 -17.16 19.11
CA ARG A 601 7.76 -15.70 18.92
C ARG A 601 7.57 -15.32 17.46
N PHE A 602 8.25 -16.03 16.55
CA PHE A 602 8.11 -15.79 15.12
C PHE A 602 6.67 -16.09 14.64
N MET A 603 6.09 -17.21 15.06
CA MET A 603 4.72 -17.59 14.71
C MET A 603 3.69 -16.62 15.28
N ALA A 604 3.86 -16.17 16.53
CA ALA A 604 3.01 -15.14 17.12
C ALA A 604 3.05 -13.82 16.33
N ASN A 605 4.25 -13.36 15.93
CA ASN A 605 4.41 -12.15 15.13
C ASN A 605 3.77 -12.29 13.74
N LYS A 606 4.00 -13.42 13.06
CA LYS A 606 3.37 -13.72 11.77
C LYS A 606 1.84 -13.74 11.90
N ASN A 607 1.31 -14.38 12.94
CA ASN A 607 -0.13 -14.51 13.13
C ASN A 607 -0.80 -13.18 13.44
N LYS A 608 -0.16 -12.33 14.28
CA LYS A 608 -0.61 -10.94 14.50
C LYS A 608 -0.70 -10.17 13.19
N GLU A 609 0.24 -10.39 12.28
CA GLU A 609 0.24 -9.74 10.97
C GLU A 609 -0.91 -10.22 10.07
N LEU A 610 -1.22 -11.52 10.09
CA LEU A 610 -2.37 -12.06 9.33
C LEU A 610 -3.71 -11.52 9.83
N ASP A 611 -3.88 -11.44 11.17
CA ASP A 611 -5.10 -10.92 11.77
C ASP A 611 -5.35 -9.46 11.34
N ARG A 612 -4.29 -8.65 11.36
CA ARG A 612 -4.34 -7.27 10.88
C ARG A 612 -4.63 -7.17 9.39
N LEU A 613 -3.95 -7.98 8.57
CA LEU A 613 -4.14 -8.01 7.12
C LEU A 613 -5.59 -8.34 6.74
N ASN A 614 -6.22 -9.31 7.39
CA ASN A 614 -7.64 -9.59 7.21
C ASN A 614 -8.49 -8.33 7.46
N GLY A 615 -8.22 -7.60 8.55
CA GLY A 615 -8.85 -6.32 8.86
C GLY A 615 -8.64 -5.24 7.80
N VAL A 616 -7.43 -5.13 7.24
CA VAL A 616 -7.12 -4.18 6.15
C VAL A 616 -7.96 -4.48 4.91
N TYR A 617 -8.13 -5.75 4.54
CA TYR A 617 -8.94 -6.11 3.37
C TYR A 617 -10.42 -5.79 3.56
N MET A 618 -10.96 -5.95 4.77
CA MET A 618 -12.32 -5.51 5.08
C MET A 618 -12.45 -3.98 4.95
N LYS A 619 -11.52 -3.21 5.51
CA LYS A 619 -11.51 -1.73 5.38
C LYS A 619 -11.37 -1.27 3.93
N LEU A 620 -10.61 -1.99 3.09
CA LEU A 620 -10.47 -1.67 1.67
C LEU A 620 -11.76 -1.86 0.86
N LEU A 621 -12.60 -2.82 1.25
CA LEU A 621 -13.91 -3.04 0.66
C LEU A 621 -14.91 -1.98 1.13
N ASP A 622 -14.93 -1.71 2.44
CA ASP A 622 -15.77 -0.69 3.06
C ASP A 622 -15.49 0.72 2.49
N GLY A 623 -14.22 1.12 2.45
CA GLY A 623 -13.82 2.41 1.86
C GLY A 623 -14.07 2.55 0.36
N ALA A 624 -14.36 1.45 -0.34
CA ALA A 624 -14.79 1.46 -1.74
C ALA A 624 -16.32 1.48 -1.92
N GLY A 625 -17.08 1.42 -0.82
CA GLY A 625 -18.54 1.33 -0.83
C GLY A 625 -19.07 -0.07 -1.20
N VAL A 626 -18.29 -1.13 -0.93
CA VAL A 626 -18.69 -2.51 -1.21
C VAL A 626 -19.34 -3.14 0.03
N ASP A 627 -20.58 -3.60 -0.10
CA ASP A 627 -21.29 -4.28 0.98
C ASP A 627 -20.68 -5.67 1.25
N TYR A 628 -20.13 -5.87 2.45
CA TYR A 628 -19.55 -7.15 2.86
C TYR A 628 -20.58 -8.02 3.58
N HIS A 629 -20.75 -9.26 3.10
CA HIS A 629 -21.62 -10.27 3.71
C HIS A 629 -20.79 -11.46 4.17
N GLU A 630 -20.69 -11.67 5.47
CA GLU A 630 -20.03 -12.87 5.99
C GLU A 630 -20.92 -14.10 5.78
N GLY A 631 -20.37 -15.15 5.17
CA GLY A 631 -21.07 -16.40 4.95
C GLY A 631 -20.72 -17.07 3.63
N ARG A 632 -21.21 -18.30 3.45
CA ARG A 632 -21.01 -19.05 2.21
C ARG A 632 -22.01 -18.59 1.15
N GLY A 633 -21.51 -18.04 0.05
CA GLY A 633 -22.34 -17.77 -1.13
C GLY A 633 -22.73 -19.06 -1.86
N LYS A 634 -24.00 -19.18 -2.21
CA LYS A 634 -24.55 -20.25 -3.06
C LYS A 634 -25.40 -19.62 -4.16
N ILE A 635 -25.11 -19.94 -5.40
CA ILE A 635 -25.91 -19.52 -6.56
C ILE A 635 -27.19 -20.34 -6.59
N ILE A 636 -28.33 -19.67 -6.73
CA ILE A 636 -29.65 -20.31 -6.80
C ILE A 636 -30.13 -20.39 -8.25
N ASP A 637 -29.91 -19.32 -9.03
CA ASP A 637 -30.18 -19.23 -10.46
C ASP A 637 -29.28 -18.18 -11.12
N ALA A 638 -29.55 -17.81 -12.37
CA ALA A 638 -28.73 -16.88 -13.15
C ALA A 638 -28.51 -15.50 -12.48
N HIS A 639 -29.43 -15.04 -11.62
CA HIS A 639 -29.37 -13.71 -11.02
C HIS A 639 -29.60 -13.69 -9.51
N THR A 640 -29.86 -14.85 -8.89
CA THR A 640 -30.13 -14.97 -7.46
C THR A 640 -29.05 -15.80 -6.78
N LEU A 641 -28.59 -15.33 -5.63
CA LEU A 641 -27.71 -16.08 -4.74
C LEU A 641 -28.17 -15.96 -3.29
N GLU A 642 -27.70 -16.88 -2.46
CA GLU A 642 -27.98 -16.96 -1.04
C GLU A 642 -26.67 -16.91 -0.26
N VAL A 643 -26.64 -16.09 0.81
CA VAL A 643 -25.55 -16.05 1.79
C VAL A 643 -26.18 -16.23 3.16
N ASP A 644 -25.81 -17.30 3.86
CA ASP A 644 -26.30 -17.63 5.19
C ASP A 644 -27.84 -17.57 5.33
N GLY A 645 -28.56 -18.15 4.36
CA GLY A 645 -30.02 -18.18 4.32
C GLY A 645 -30.70 -16.89 3.86
N LYS A 646 -29.94 -15.81 3.62
CA LYS A 646 -30.47 -14.56 3.03
C LYS A 646 -30.25 -14.54 1.52
N ARG A 647 -31.32 -14.25 0.78
CA ARG A 647 -31.26 -14.16 -0.69
C ARG A 647 -31.00 -12.73 -1.16
N PHE A 648 -30.24 -12.64 -2.24
CA PHE A 648 -29.90 -11.41 -2.93
C PHE A 648 -30.03 -11.62 -4.44
N THR A 649 -30.40 -10.56 -5.14
CA THR A 649 -30.47 -10.53 -6.60
C THR A 649 -29.38 -9.60 -7.16
N ALA A 650 -28.72 -10.00 -8.24
CA ALA A 650 -27.67 -9.21 -8.86
C ALA A 650 -27.68 -9.29 -10.39
N LYS A 651 -27.38 -8.17 -11.04
CA LYS A 651 -27.24 -8.12 -12.51
C LYS A 651 -26.07 -8.99 -12.99
N HIS A 652 -24.95 -8.92 -12.28
CA HIS A 652 -23.77 -9.76 -12.51
C HIS A 652 -23.37 -10.51 -11.23
N ILE A 653 -23.01 -11.79 -11.37
CA ILE A 653 -22.42 -12.60 -10.31
C ILE A 653 -20.98 -12.93 -10.72
N LEU A 654 -20.01 -12.65 -9.84
CA LEU A 654 -18.61 -12.99 -10.06
C LEU A 654 -18.15 -14.06 -9.09
N VAL A 655 -17.73 -15.22 -9.59
CA VAL A 655 -17.19 -16.32 -8.79
C VAL A 655 -15.67 -16.20 -8.72
N ALA A 656 -15.15 -15.92 -7.53
CA ALA A 656 -13.72 -15.74 -7.25
C ALA A 656 -13.28 -16.55 -6.01
N THR A 657 -13.83 -17.77 -5.85
CA THR A 657 -13.67 -18.63 -4.67
C THR A 657 -12.32 -19.34 -4.57
N GLY A 658 -11.45 -19.16 -5.56
CA GLY A 658 -10.10 -19.69 -5.61
C GLY A 658 -10.04 -21.22 -5.68
N ALA A 659 -8.97 -21.79 -5.14
CA ALA A 659 -8.72 -23.22 -5.06
C ALA A 659 -8.33 -23.64 -3.63
N ARG A 660 -8.41 -24.94 -3.30
CA ARG A 660 -7.99 -25.53 -2.02
C ARG A 660 -6.94 -26.61 -2.21
N ALA A 661 -6.09 -26.83 -1.21
CA ALA A 661 -5.09 -27.89 -1.24
C ALA A 661 -5.77 -29.27 -1.38
N TRP A 662 -5.16 -30.14 -2.19
CA TRP A 662 -5.67 -31.48 -2.44
C TRP A 662 -4.85 -32.53 -1.69
N ARG A 663 -5.56 -33.45 -1.03
CA ARG A 663 -4.99 -34.62 -0.39
C ARG A 663 -5.20 -35.85 -1.27
N LEU A 664 -4.15 -36.63 -1.49
CA LEU A 664 -4.21 -37.91 -2.16
C LEU A 664 -5.09 -38.89 -1.34
N PRO A 665 -5.93 -39.69 -2.00
CA PRO A 665 -6.78 -40.69 -1.34
C PRO A 665 -5.96 -41.94 -0.99
N ILE A 666 -5.04 -41.80 -0.04
CA ILE A 666 -4.24 -42.90 0.52
C ILE A 666 -4.59 -43.12 1.98
N GLU A 667 -4.31 -44.31 2.50
CA GLU A 667 -4.49 -44.60 3.92
C GLU A 667 -3.67 -43.63 4.79
N GLY A 668 -4.29 -43.05 5.82
CA GLY A 668 -3.66 -42.07 6.70
C GLY A 668 -3.53 -40.66 6.11
N SER A 669 -4.18 -40.36 4.99
CA SER A 669 -4.16 -39.02 4.38
C SER A 669 -4.61 -37.90 5.33
N GLU A 670 -5.53 -38.20 6.25
CA GLU A 670 -6.04 -37.32 7.31
C GLU A 670 -5.00 -36.98 8.38
N LEU A 671 -3.94 -37.79 8.52
CA LEU A 671 -2.82 -37.55 9.44
C LEU A 671 -1.81 -36.51 8.89
N THR A 672 -1.92 -36.16 7.61
CA THR A 672 -0.98 -35.24 6.95
C THR A 672 -1.40 -33.78 7.13
N LEU A 673 -0.50 -32.86 6.83
CA LEU A 673 -0.76 -31.42 6.73
C LEU A 673 -0.96 -31.04 5.26
N THR A 674 -1.64 -29.92 5.01
CA THR A 674 -1.57 -29.22 3.71
C THR A 674 -0.76 -27.92 3.84
N SER A 675 -0.72 -27.14 2.77
CA SER A 675 -0.14 -25.79 2.77
C SER A 675 -0.78 -24.85 3.80
N ASP A 676 -2.01 -25.13 4.22
CA ASP A 676 -2.72 -24.29 5.18
C ASP A 676 -2.23 -24.57 6.61
N GLU A 677 -2.25 -25.83 7.05
CA GLU A 677 -1.88 -26.20 8.42
C GLU A 677 -0.38 -26.03 8.70
N ILE A 678 0.47 -26.25 7.69
CA ILE A 678 1.92 -26.09 7.86
C ILE A 678 2.35 -24.62 8.09
N LEU A 679 1.49 -23.65 7.78
CA LEU A 679 1.72 -22.24 8.08
C LEU A 679 1.41 -21.86 9.53
N ASP A 680 0.89 -22.78 10.34
CA ASP A 680 0.39 -22.50 11.69
C ASP A 680 0.88 -23.53 12.74
N LEU A 681 2.06 -24.11 12.53
CA LEU A 681 2.65 -25.07 13.47
C LEU A 681 3.08 -24.41 14.78
N GLU A 682 2.61 -24.94 15.90
CA GLU A 682 2.98 -24.49 17.26
C GLU A 682 4.48 -24.70 17.52
N LYS A 683 5.04 -25.81 17.04
CA LYS A 683 6.44 -26.19 17.25
C LYS A 683 7.14 -26.42 15.93
N LEU A 684 8.41 -26.01 15.86
CA LEU A 684 9.27 -26.32 14.73
C LEU A 684 9.52 -27.85 14.70
N PRO A 685 9.18 -28.55 13.60
CA PRO A 685 9.48 -29.97 13.48
C PRO A 685 10.99 -30.19 13.41
N LYS A 686 11.46 -31.25 14.07
CA LYS A 686 12.83 -31.75 13.92
C LYS A 686 12.99 -32.53 12.62
N LYS A 687 11.96 -33.27 12.20
CA LYS A 687 11.95 -34.05 10.96
C LYS A 687 10.63 -33.90 10.21
N LEU A 688 10.71 -33.55 8.93
CA LEU A 688 9.56 -33.26 8.06
C LEU A 688 9.64 -34.08 6.76
N ALA A 689 8.58 -34.81 6.44
CA ALA A 689 8.43 -35.45 5.13
C ALA A 689 7.45 -34.65 4.27
N ILE A 690 7.79 -34.41 3.01
CA ILE A 690 6.98 -33.65 2.07
C ILE A 690 6.66 -34.52 0.85
N ILE A 691 5.39 -34.64 0.53
CA ILE A 691 4.89 -35.33 -0.66
C ILE A 691 4.57 -34.27 -1.72
N GLY A 692 5.24 -34.37 -2.86
CA GLY A 692 5.13 -33.44 -3.97
C GLY A 692 6.42 -32.68 -4.22
N ALA A 693 6.55 -32.11 -5.42
CA ALA A 693 7.74 -31.37 -5.85
C ALA A 693 7.40 -30.17 -6.74
N GLY A 694 6.20 -29.60 -6.56
CA GLY A 694 5.85 -28.29 -7.11
C GLY A 694 6.44 -27.16 -6.28
N TYR A 695 6.18 -25.92 -6.68
CA TYR A 695 6.73 -24.73 -6.01
C TYR A 695 6.42 -24.70 -4.50
N ILE A 696 5.18 -24.99 -4.08
CA ILE A 696 4.79 -25.04 -2.65
C ILE A 696 5.65 -26.03 -1.87
N ALA A 697 5.86 -27.23 -2.42
CA ALA A 697 6.62 -28.28 -1.74
C ALA A 697 8.06 -27.84 -1.48
N LEU A 698 8.71 -27.23 -2.48
CA LEU A 698 10.12 -26.83 -2.40
C LEU A 698 10.33 -25.54 -1.60
N GLU A 699 9.36 -24.63 -1.63
CA GLU A 699 9.36 -23.45 -0.75
C GLU A 699 9.31 -23.88 0.72
N PHE A 700 8.36 -24.76 1.10
CA PHE A 700 8.32 -25.27 2.47
C PHE A 700 9.51 -26.16 2.81
N ALA A 701 10.01 -26.96 1.87
CA ALA A 701 11.23 -27.72 2.10
C ALA A 701 12.39 -26.80 2.49
N SER A 702 12.57 -25.71 1.73
CA SER A 702 13.61 -24.72 1.97
C SER A 702 13.41 -23.97 3.29
N ILE A 703 12.18 -23.55 3.58
CA ILE A 703 11.83 -22.85 4.83
C ILE A 703 12.26 -23.70 6.03
N TYR A 704 11.77 -24.94 6.12
CA TYR A 704 12.00 -25.77 7.29
C TYR A 704 13.46 -26.25 7.40
N ASN A 705 14.12 -26.51 6.27
CA ASN A 705 15.55 -26.81 6.24
C ASN A 705 16.40 -25.63 6.73
N ASN A 706 16.06 -24.40 6.33
CA ASN A 706 16.76 -23.19 6.79
C ASN A 706 16.56 -22.94 8.29
N TYR A 707 15.42 -23.36 8.86
CA TYR A 707 15.20 -23.36 10.30
C TYR A 707 15.82 -24.57 11.03
N GLY A 708 16.46 -25.49 10.31
CA GLY A 708 17.24 -26.59 10.88
C GLY A 708 16.50 -27.94 10.99
N ALA A 709 15.34 -28.09 10.36
CA ALA A 709 14.65 -29.39 10.30
C ALA A 709 15.35 -30.34 9.31
N ASP A 710 15.33 -31.64 9.60
CA ASP A 710 15.68 -32.71 8.66
C ASP A 710 14.52 -32.93 7.67
N VAL A 711 14.67 -32.47 6.44
CA VAL A 711 13.60 -32.42 5.44
C VAL A 711 13.80 -33.46 4.35
N HIS A 712 12.77 -34.26 4.10
CA HIS A 712 12.72 -35.25 3.03
C HIS A 712 11.60 -34.93 2.03
N VAL A 713 11.91 -34.86 0.74
CA VAL A 713 10.95 -34.51 -0.33
C VAL A 713 10.76 -35.70 -1.27
N PHE A 714 9.55 -36.22 -1.36
CA PHE A 714 9.17 -37.40 -2.15
C PHE A 714 8.33 -37.01 -3.35
N PHE A 715 8.70 -37.49 -4.53
CA PHE A 715 7.95 -37.21 -5.75
C PHE A 715 8.14 -38.30 -6.82
N ARG A 716 7.09 -38.55 -7.60
CA ARG A 716 7.05 -39.61 -8.61
C ARG A 716 7.91 -39.39 -9.86
N GLN A 717 8.27 -38.13 -10.14
CA GLN A 717 9.04 -37.76 -11.33
C GLN A 717 10.55 -37.88 -11.07
N GLU A 718 11.35 -37.80 -12.13
CA GLU A 718 12.82 -37.73 -12.02
C GLU A 718 13.30 -36.39 -11.47
N LEU A 719 12.65 -35.30 -11.87
CA LEU A 719 13.01 -33.95 -11.48
C LEU A 719 11.81 -33.17 -10.91
N PRO A 720 12.04 -32.30 -9.92
CA PRO A 720 11.03 -31.40 -9.36
C PRO A 720 10.65 -30.30 -10.37
N LEU A 721 9.66 -29.46 -10.03
CA LEU A 721 9.24 -28.28 -10.80
C LEU A 721 8.89 -28.56 -12.27
N ARG A 722 8.07 -29.59 -12.53
CA ARG A 722 7.54 -29.85 -13.89
C ARG A 722 6.92 -28.57 -14.46
N GLY A 723 7.21 -28.27 -15.73
CA GLY A 723 6.74 -27.06 -16.42
C GLY A 723 7.78 -25.92 -16.47
N PHE A 724 8.86 -26.02 -15.69
CA PHE A 724 10.01 -25.13 -15.83
C PHE A 724 11.04 -25.71 -16.80
N ASP A 725 11.98 -24.85 -17.24
CA ASP A 725 13.11 -25.23 -18.08
C ASP A 725 13.90 -26.41 -17.50
N GLU A 726 14.17 -27.43 -18.33
CA GLU A 726 14.73 -28.71 -17.90
C GLU A 726 16.12 -28.57 -17.29
N GLU A 727 16.96 -27.70 -17.86
CA GLU A 727 18.32 -27.42 -17.36
C GLU A 727 18.25 -26.70 -16.01
N CYS A 728 17.34 -25.74 -15.86
CA CYS A 728 17.07 -25.09 -14.59
C CYS A 728 16.62 -26.08 -13.50
N ARG A 729 15.75 -27.03 -13.85
CA ARG A 729 15.26 -28.06 -12.90
C ARG A 729 16.36 -28.99 -12.41
N ARG A 730 17.27 -29.39 -13.30
CA ARG A 730 18.46 -30.20 -12.96
C ARG A 730 19.38 -29.43 -12.02
N PHE A 731 19.74 -28.21 -12.41
CA PHE A 731 20.59 -27.34 -11.60
C PHE A 731 20.00 -27.12 -10.20
N MET A 732 18.70 -26.81 -10.12
CA MET A 732 18.00 -26.64 -8.84
C MET A 732 18.08 -27.88 -7.94
N SER A 733 17.87 -29.07 -8.50
CA SER A 733 17.90 -30.34 -7.76
C SER A 733 19.27 -30.60 -7.13
N GLU A 734 20.33 -30.32 -7.88
CA GLU A 734 21.71 -30.40 -7.38
C GLU A 734 21.93 -29.38 -6.24
N GLN A 735 21.52 -28.13 -6.42
CA GLN A 735 21.71 -27.08 -5.41
C GLN A 735 20.91 -27.35 -4.12
N TYR A 736 19.72 -27.93 -4.21
CA TYR A 736 18.94 -28.34 -3.04
C TYR A 736 19.64 -29.43 -2.23
N THR A 737 20.23 -30.42 -2.90
CA THR A 737 20.99 -31.49 -2.23
C THR A 737 22.24 -30.93 -1.54
N VAL A 738 22.96 -30.02 -2.22
CA VAL A 738 24.12 -29.30 -1.64
C VAL A 738 23.73 -28.50 -0.39
N ARG A 739 22.48 -28.04 -0.30
CA ARG A 739 21.94 -27.28 0.84
C ARG A 739 21.25 -28.13 1.91
N GLY A 740 21.35 -29.44 1.83
CA GLY A 740 20.91 -30.37 2.88
C GLY A 740 19.50 -30.93 2.72
N LEU A 741 18.82 -30.67 1.60
CA LEU A 741 17.53 -31.32 1.33
C LEU A 741 17.72 -32.77 0.87
N ASN A 742 16.97 -33.69 1.48
CA ASN A 742 16.94 -35.09 1.07
C ASN A 742 15.87 -35.30 -0.01
N LEU A 743 16.27 -35.36 -1.27
CA LEU A 743 15.34 -35.60 -2.39
C LEU A 743 15.18 -37.10 -2.67
N HIS A 744 13.92 -37.56 -2.76
CA HIS A 744 13.54 -38.93 -3.07
C HIS A 744 12.74 -38.95 -4.39
N PRO A 745 13.43 -38.81 -5.54
CA PRO A 745 12.79 -38.87 -6.84
C PRO A 745 12.22 -40.27 -7.08
N THR A 746 11.26 -40.38 -8.00
CA THR A 746 10.62 -41.63 -8.41
C THR A 746 9.85 -42.38 -7.31
N HIS A 747 9.63 -41.76 -6.14
CA HIS A 747 8.89 -42.35 -5.02
C HIS A 747 7.45 -41.83 -4.96
N SER A 748 6.48 -42.75 -4.91
CA SER A 748 5.05 -42.46 -4.77
C SER A 748 4.54 -42.88 -3.39
N PRO A 749 3.78 -42.05 -2.67
CA PRO A 749 3.28 -42.39 -1.34
C PRO A 749 2.21 -43.49 -1.39
N THR A 750 2.21 -44.39 -0.42
CA THR A 750 1.23 -45.47 -0.30
C THR A 750 0.34 -45.37 0.93
N ARG A 751 0.92 -45.04 2.09
CA ARG A 751 0.18 -44.83 3.35
C ARG A 751 0.98 -44.00 4.35
N VAL A 752 0.29 -43.41 5.32
CA VAL A 752 0.88 -42.75 6.49
C VAL A 752 0.34 -43.40 7.75
N VAL A 753 1.21 -43.76 8.69
CA VAL A 753 0.83 -44.42 9.94
C VAL A 753 1.33 -43.61 11.12
N LYS A 754 0.50 -43.50 12.18
CA LYS A 754 0.89 -42.87 13.45
C LYS A 754 1.34 -43.95 14.44
N GLY A 755 2.56 -43.82 14.96
CA GLY A 755 3.11 -44.68 16.00
C GLY A 755 2.60 -44.34 17.40
N GLU A 756 2.85 -45.24 18.36
CA GLU A 756 2.48 -45.05 19.77
C GLU A 756 3.21 -43.85 20.42
N ASP A 757 4.40 -43.52 19.92
CA ASP A 757 5.20 -42.35 20.32
C ASP A 757 4.67 -41.02 19.76
N GLY A 758 3.59 -41.07 18.97
CA GLY A 758 2.98 -39.93 18.32
C GLY A 758 3.67 -39.48 17.03
N LYS A 759 4.77 -40.13 16.60
CA LYS A 759 5.45 -39.86 15.35
C LYS A 759 4.75 -40.51 14.17
N LEU A 760 5.06 -40.03 12.98
CA LEU A 760 4.52 -40.53 11.72
C LEU A 760 5.57 -41.36 10.97
N THR A 761 5.07 -42.38 10.28
CA THR A 761 5.82 -43.15 9.28
C THR A 761 5.16 -42.96 7.93
N LEU A 762 5.91 -42.45 6.95
CA LEU A 762 5.47 -42.35 5.56
C LEU A 762 6.01 -43.54 4.76
N TRP A 763 5.12 -44.29 4.14
CA TRP A 763 5.44 -45.39 3.24
C TRP A 763 5.35 -44.93 1.78
N THR A 764 6.32 -45.36 0.98
CA THR A 764 6.43 -45.02 -0.44
C THR A 764 6.83 -46.24 -1.27
N LYS A 765 6.51 -46.22 -2.57
CA LYS A 765 7.04 -47.17 -3.56
C LYS A 765 7.87 -46.45 -4.60
N ASP A 766 9.03 -47.00 -4.94
CA ASP A 766 9.82 -46.54 -6.07
C ASP A 766 9.24 -47.02 -7.42
N ARG A 767 9.92 -46.70 -8.52
CA ARG A 767 9.52 -47.11 -9.88
C ARG A 767 9.53 -48.61 -10.11
N ASP A 768 10.34 -49.35 -9.37
CA ASP A 768 10.43 -50.82 -9.46
C ASP A 768 9.37 -51.51 -8.57
N GLY A 769 8.54 -50.70 -7.88
CA GLY A 769 7.48 -51.17 -7.00
C GLY A 769 7.98 -51.60 -5.62
N LYS A 770 9.26 -51.39 -5.30
CA LYS A 770 9.83 -51.69 -4.00
C LYS A 770 9.31 -50.68 -2.98
N GLU A 771 8.73 -51.19 -1.91
CA GLU A 771 8.21 -50.37 -0.82
C GLU A 771 9.31 -50.02 0.18
N THR A 772 9.36 -48.75 0.58
CA THR A 772 10.29 -48.16 1.55
C THR A 772 9.51 -47.29 2.54
N ALA A 773 10.08 -47.04 3.71
CA ALA A 773 9.47 -46.22 4.74
C ALA A 773 10.45 -45.20 5.30
N ILE A 774 9.94 -44.03 5.68
CA ILE A 774 10.64 -43.07 6.51
C ILE A 774 9.92 -42.95 7.85
N GLU A 775 10.61 -43.31 8.93
CA GLU A 775 10.09 -43.34 10.29
C GLU A 775 10.52 -42.10 11.10
N GLY A 776 9.87 -41.92 12.26
CA GLY A 776 10.22 -40.89 13.23
C GLY A 776 9.94 -39.46 12.76
N VAL A 777 8.99 -39.29 11.83
CA VAL A 777 8.65 -37.99 11.24
C VAL A 777 7.69 -37.23 12.17
N ASP A 778 7.92 -35.94 12.40
CA ASP A 778 7.01 -35.12 13.21
C ASP A 778 5.73 -34.81 12.44
N HIS A 779 5.88 -34.42 11.17
CA HIS A 779 4.78 -34.06 10.29
C HIS A 779 5.02 -34.55 8.85
N VAL A 780 3.94 -34.89 8.15
CA VAL A 780 3.96 -35.16 6.71
C VAL A 780 3.17 -34.05 6.01
N LEU A 781 3.79 -33.29 5.11
CA LEU A 781 3.13 -32.30 4.26
C LEU A 781 2.69 -32.92 2.94
N MET A 782 1.45 -32.71 2.55
CA MET A 782 0.94 -33.09 1.24
C MET A 782 0.76 -31.86 0.35
N ALA A 783 1.78 -31.56 -0.45
CA ALA A 783 1.82 -30.44 -1.39
C ALA A 783 1.64 -30.94 -2.84
N THR A 784 0.53 -31.65 -3.08
CA THR A 784 0.31 -32.42 -4.33
C THR A 784 -0.51 -31.69 -5.39
N GLY A 785 -0.87 -30.43 -5.13
CA GLY A 785 -1.67 -29.59 -6.00
C GLY A 785 -2.82 -28.94 -5.25
N ARG A 786 -3.58 -28.11 -5.98
CA ARG A 786 -4.78 -27.44 -5.50
C ARG A 786 -5.90 -27.70 -6.50
N LYS A 787 -7.14 -27.79 -6.02
CA LYS A 787 -8.34 -27.95 -6.86
C LYS A 787 -9.23 -26.72 -6.73
N PRO A 788 -9.85 -26.25 -7.83
CA PRO A 788 -10.90 -25.24 -7.82
C PRO A 788 -11.94 -25.46 -6.71
N ASN A 789 -12.29 -24.38 -6.01
CA ASN A 789 -13.23 -24.41 -4.90
C ASN A 789 -14.66 -24.17 -5.42
N THR A 790 -15.21 -25.17 -6.11
CA THR A 790 -16.52 -25.11 -6.79
C THR A 790 -17.61 -25.93 -6.12
N ARG A 791 -17.24 -26.77 -5.15
CA ARG A 791 -18.17 -27.68 -4.45
C ARG A 791 -19.31 -26.90 -3.77
N ASN A 792 -20.53 -27.39 -3.93
CA ASN A 792 -21.74 -26.85 -3.26
C ASN A 792 -21.96 -25.34 -3.48
N LEU A 793 -21.55 -24.80 -4.62
CA LEU A 793 -21.81 -23.40 -4.99
C LEU A 793 -23.11 -23.21 -5.79
N GLY A 794 -23.82 -24.29 -6.14
CA GLY A 794 -25.05 -24.21 -6.97
C GLY A 794 -24.80 -23.92 -8.45
N LEU A 795 -23.59 -24.20 -8.93
CA LEU A 795 -23.16 -23.92 -10.30
C LEU A 795 -23.95 -24.73 -11.33
N GLU A 796 -24.07 -26.06 -11.11
CA GLU A 796 -24.79 -26.92 -12.06
C GLU A 796 -26.28 -26.59 -12.10
N ASP A 797 -26.90 -26.33 -10.94
CA ASP A 797 -28.32 -25.93 -10.83
C ASP A 797 -28.61 -24.62 -11.59
N ALA A 798 -27.64 -23.69 -11.59
CA ALA A 798 -27.72 -22.43 -12.32
C ALA A 798 -27.35 -22.54 -13.82
N GLY A 799 -26.95 -23.72 -14.29
CA GLY A 799 -26.55 -23.97 -15.69
C GLY A 799 -25.11 -23.57 -16.04
N VAL A 800 -24.25 -23.35 -15.03
CA VAL A 800 -22.83 -23.06 -15.24
C VAL A 800 -22.07 -24.34 -15.56
N GLU A 801 -21.33 -24.35 -16.67
CA GLU A 801 -20.51 -25.48 -17.06
C GLU A 801 -19.24 -25.58 -16.20
N VAL A 802 -19.04 -26.76 -15.61
CA VAL A 802 -17.87 -27.10 -14.80
C VAL A 802 -17.14 -28.27 -15.45
N ASP A 803 -15.81 -28.23 -15.47
CA ASP A 803 -14.99 -29.36 -15.90
C ASP A 803 -15.10 -30.52 -14.91
N LYS A 804 -15.39 -31.72 -15.40
CA LYS A 804 -15.68 -32.88 -14.54
C LYS A 804 -14.45 -33.43 -13.83
N ASP A 805 -13.26 -33.24 -14.40
CA ASP A 805 -12.03 -33.82 -13.89
C ASP A 805 -11.35 -32.86 -12.90
N SER A 806 -11.20 -31.59 -13.29
CA SER A 806 -10.57 -30.58 -12.44
C SER A 806 -11.54 -29.93 -11.46
N GLY A 807 -12.84 -29.88 -11.79
CA GLY A 807 -13.82 -29.09 -11.06
C GLY A 807 -13.78 -27.60 -11.38
N ALA A 808 -13.05 -27.18 -12.43
CA ALA A 808 -12.91 -25.77 -12.81
C ALA A 808 -14.17 -25.22 -13.49
N ILE A 809 -14.50 -23.96 -13.22
CA ILE A 809 -15.55 -23.27 -14.00
C ILE A 809 -15.02 -23.00 -15.40
N LYS A 810 -15.73 -23.47 -16.42
CA LYS A 810 -15.36 -23.18 -17.81
C LYS A 810 -15.71 -21.75 -18.15
N VAL A 811 -14.72 -21.05 -18.70
CA VAL A 811 -14.81 -19.64 -19.05
C VAL A 811 -14.13 -19.34 -20.38
N ASP A 812 -14.72 -18.42 -21.14
CA ASP A 812 -14.13 -17.92 -22.40
C ASP A 812 -12.99 -16.91 -22.16
N ASP A 813 -12.30 -16.45 -23.21
CA ASP A 813 -11.17 -15.52 -23.11
C ASP A 813 -11.42 -14.25 -22.26
N PHE A 814 -12.67 -13.83 -22.08
CA PHE A 814 -13.05 -12.63 -21.33
C PHE A 814 -13.42 -12.93 -19.88
N SER A 815 -13.40 -14.21 -19.49
CA SER A 815 -13.79 -14.73 -18.16
C SER A 815 -15.31 -14.89 -17.97
N ARG A 816 -16.08 -14.99 -19.06
CA ARG A 816 -17.53 -15.26 -19.05
C ARG A 816 -17.78 -16.76 -18.91
N SER A 817 -18.72 -17.16 -18.07
CA SER A 817 -19.17 -18.55 -17.98
C SER A 817 -20.18 -18.91 -19.10
N SER A 818 -20.73 -20.12 -19.08
CA SER A 818 -21.84 -20.53 -19.95
C SER A 818 -23.15 -19.77 -19.69
N VAL A 819 -23.26 -19.08 -18.55
CA VAL A 819 -24.41 -18.25 -18.16
C VAL A 819 -24.03 -16.77 -18.28
N PRO A 820 -24.69 -15.95 -19.12
CA PRO A 820 -24.25 -14.58 -19.43
C PRO A 820 -24.08 -13.62 -18.24
N SER A 821 -24.84 -13.83 -17.17
CA SER A 821 -24.79 -13.04 -15.94
C SER A 821 -23.71 -13.50 -14.97
N ILE A 822 -23.16 -14.70 -15.14
CA ILE A 822 -22.19 -15.32 -14.21
C ILE A 822 -20.80 -15.34 -14.85
N TRP A 823 -19.82 -14.85 -14.10
CA TRP A 823 -18.42 -14.74 -14.48
C TRP A 823 -17.56 -15.51 -13.48
N ALA A 824 -16.35 -15.92 -13.88
CA ALA A 824 -15.42 -16.56 -12.96
C ALA A 824 -13.97 -16.16 -13.25
N ILE A 825 -13.18 -15.89 -12.20
CA ILE A 825 -11.78 -15.43 -12.30
C ILE A 825 -10.90 -16.09 -11.22
N GLY A 826 -9.59 -16.08 -11.45
CA GLY A 826 -8.59 -16.65 -10.57
C GLY A 826 -8.60 -18.17 -10.58
N ASP A 827 -8.05 -18.78 -9.52
CA ASP A 827 -7.77 -20.22 -9.45
C ASP A 827 -9.01 -21.13 -9.65
N VAL A 828 -10.23 -20.60 -9.49
CA VAL A 828 -11.47 -21.37 -9.74
C VAL A 828 -11.65 -21.74 -11.23
N THR A 829 -10.94 -21.04 -12.12
CA THR A 829 -10.95 -21.27 -13.58
C THR A 829 -9.87 -22.24 -14.04
N ASP A 830 -8.92 -22.59 -13.17
CA ASP A 830 -7.77 -23.47 -13.48
C ASP A 830 -6.97 -23.02 -14.72
N ARG A 831 -6.82 -21.69 -14.89
CA ARG A 831 -5.90 -21.06 -15.85
C ARG A 831 -4.51 -20.95 -15.22
N ILE A 832 -3.97 -19.73 -15.05
CA ILE A 832 -2.70 -19.51 -14.35
C ILE A 832 -2.99 -19.11 -12.90
N ALA A 833 -2.75 -20.02 -11.96
CA ALA A 833 -3.00 -19.85 -10.52
C ALA A 833 -1.95 -18.93 -9.84
N LEU A 834 -1.94 -17.65 -10.23
CA LEU A 834 -1.08 -16.61 -9.66
C LEU A 834 -1.89 -15.38 -9.28
N THR A 835 -1.57 -14.81 -8.11
CA THR A 835 -2.24 -13.60 -7.60
C THR A 835 -2.28 -12.45 -8.62
N PRO A 836 -1.17 -12.04 -9.26
CA PRO A 836 -1.21 -10.94 -10.24
C PRO A 836 -2.10 -11.25 -11.46
N VAL A 837 -2.23 -12.52 -11.84
CA VAL A 837 -3.13 -12.94 -12.93
C VAL A 837 -4.58 -12.76 -12.49
N ALA A 838 -4.96 -13.21 -11.30
CA ALA A 838 -6.32 -13.00 -10.78
C ALA A 838 -6.66 -11.50 -10.64
N LEU A 839 -5.68 -10.64 -10.32
CA LEU A 839 -5.86 -9.18 -10.31
C LEU A 839 -6.11 -8.62 -11.73
N MET A 840 -5.34 -9.08 -12.72
CA MET A 840 -5.52 -8.71 -14.13
C MET A 840 -6.90 -9.15 -14.64
N GLU A 841 -7.30 -10.39 -14.35
CA GLU A 841 -8.61 -10.92 -14.72
C GLU A 841 -9.75 -10.12 -14.06
N GLY A 842 -9.63 -9.78 -12.78
CA GLY A 842 -10.61 -8.93 -12.10
C GLY A 842 -10.72 -7.52 -12.68
N MET A 843 -9.59 -6.94 -13.11
CA MET A 843 -9.56 -5.65 -13.82
C MET A 843 -10.24 -5.74 -15.20
N ALA A 844 -9.95 -6.80 -15.96
CA ALA A 844 -10.57 -7.05 -17.26
C ALA A 844 -12.08 -7.24 -17.10
N PHE A 845 -12.53 -8.03 -16.13
CA PHE A 845 -13.94 -8.20 -15.80
C PHE A 845 -14.62 -6.85 -15.51
N ALA A 846 -14.06 -6.04 -14.61
CA ALA A 846 -14.69 -4.76 -14.23
C ALA A 846 -14.84 -3.81 -15.44
N LYS A 847 -13.86 -3.78 -16.34
CA LYS A 847 -13.92 -3.03 -17.61
C LYS A 847 -15.03 -3.52 -18.54
N ASN A 848 -15.15 -4.85 -18.71
CA ASN A 848 -16.19 -5.44 -19.55
C ASN A 848 -17.59 -5.17 -19.00
N ALA A 849 -17.79 -5.44 -17.72
CA ALA A 849 -19.10 -5.37 -17.10
C ALA A 849 -19.58 -3.93 -16.87
N PHE A 850 -18.67 -2.99 -16.56
CA PHE A 850 -19.05 -1.64 -16.12
C PHE A 850 -18.32 -0.48 -16.82
N GLY A 851 -17.18 -0.73 -17.47
CA GLY A 851 -16.34 0.30 -18.08
C GLY A 851 -16.68 0.67 -19.53
N GLY A 852 -17.63 -0.01 -20.16
CA GLY A 852 -17.98 0.20 -21.58
C GLY A 852 -16.96 -0.38 -22.58
N GLU A 853 -15.90 -1.03 -22.10
CA GLU A 853 -14.92 -1.78 -22.91
C GLU A 853 -15.33 -3.26 -22.94
N SER A 854 -16.39 -3.60 -23.69
CA SER A 854 -17.01 -4.94 -23.70
C SER A 854 -16.15 -6.08 -24.26
N GLU A 855 -14.90 -5.79 -24.63
CA GLU A 855 -13.96 -6.74 -25.24
C GLU A 855 -12.57 -6.70 -24.57
N ALA A 856 -12.49 -6.28 -23.30
CA ALA A 856 -11.22 -6.28 -22.57
C ALA A 856 -10.78 -7.71 -22.21
N LYS A 857 -9.66 -8.20 -22.75
CA LYS A 857 -9.14 -9.55 -22.47
C LYS A 857 -7.95 -9.53 -21.49
N PRO A 858 -7.88 -10.46 -20.51
CA PRO A 858 -6.64 -10.72 -19.79
C PRO A 858 -5.55 -11.23 -20.75
N ASP A 859 -4.32 -10.77 -20.57
CA ASP A 859 -3.18 -11.14 -21.41
C ASP A 859 -2.23 -12.09 -20.67
N TYR A 860 -2.31 -13.37 -21.00
CA TYR A 860 -1.53 -14.45 -20.40
C TYR A 860 -0.13 -14.63 -21.01
N GLY A 861 0.23 -13.85 -22.03
CA GLY A 861 1.55 -13.96 -22.66
C GLY A 861 2.66 -13.46 -21.73
N ASN A 862 3.75 -14.22 -21.60
CA ASN A 862 4.96 -13.81 -20.88
C ASN A 862 4.69 -13.37 -19.41
N VAL A 863 3.82 -14.10 -18.71
CA VAL A 863 3.62 -13.90 -17.26
C VAL A 863 4.87 -14.39 -16.52
N ALA A 864 5.57 -13.47 -15.86
CA ALA A 864 6.71 -13.83 -15.03
C ALA A 864 6.27 -14.53 -13.74
N SER A 865 7.07 -15.49 -13.28
CA SER A 865 6.82 -16.24 -12.05
C SER A 865 8.11 -16.50 -11.27
N ALA A 866 7.96 -16.83 -9.98
CA ALA A 866 9.08 -17.13 -9.10
C ALA A 866 8.72 -18.22 -8.08
N VAL A 867 9.71 -19.06 -7.78
CA VAL A 867 9.73 -20.07 -6.72
C VAL A 867 10.68 -19.59 -5.63
N PHE A 868 10.15 -19.27 -4.46
CA PHE A 868 10.90 -18.70 -3.33
C PHE A 868 11.53 -19.78 -2.44
N SER A 869 12.24 -20.72 -3.06
CA SER A 869 13.05 -21.73 -2.40
C SER A 869 14.46 -21.22 -2.09
N SER A 870 15.32 -22.07 -1.53
CA SER A 870 16.74 -21.77 -1.32
C SER A 870 17.63 -22.76 -2.11
N PRO A 871 18.24 -22.37 -3.24
CA PRO A 871 18.16 -21.05 -3.88
C PRO A 871 16.79 -20.80 -4.54
N PRO A 872 16.41 -19.53 -4.79
CA PRO A 872 15.16 -19.23 -5.48
C PRO A 872 15.36 -19.31 -7.00
N LEU A 873 14.25 -19.54 -7.71
CA LEU A 873 14.17 -19.58 -9.17
C LEU A 873 13.12 -18.58 -9.65
N ALA A 874 13.39 -17.89 -10.76
CA ALA A 874 12.43 -17.04 -11.45
C ALA A 874 12.55 -17.21 -12.97
N SER A 875 11.44 -17.02 -13.67
CA SER A 875 11.40 -17.12 -15.13
C SER A 875 10.33 -16.23 -15.74
N VAL A 876 10.53 -15.89 -17.02
CA VAL A 876 9.51 -15.29 -17.90
C VAL A 876 9.69 -15.83 -19.32
N GLY A 877 8.57 -16.02 -20.01
CA GLY A 877 8.56 -16.55 -21.38
C GLY A 877 8.71 -18.06 -21.42
N LEU A 878 9.21 -18.57 -22.54
CA LEU A 878 9.25 -19.99 -22.86
C LEU A 878 10.46 -20.70 -22.23
N SER A 879 10.32 -22.00 -21.96
CA SER A 879 11.47 -22.87 -21.74
C SER A 879 12.20 -23.13 -23.07
N GLU A 880 13.41 -23.71 -23.00
CA GLU A 880 14.13 -24.08 -24.22
C GLU A 880 13.35 -25.09 -25.06
N GLU A 881 12.70 -26.06 -24.42
CA GLU A 881 11.93 -27.10 -25.08
C GLU A 881 10.69 -26.52 -25.78
N ASP A 882 9.97 -25.62 -25.12
CA ASP A 882 8.79 -24.97 -25.69
C ASP A 882 9.18 -23.99 -26.81
N ALA A 883 10.27 -23.24 -26.63
CA ALA A 883 10.78 -22.35 -27.67
C ALA A 883 11.25 -23.11 -28.91
N LEU A 884 11.92 -24.26 -28.71
CA LEU A 884 12.32 -25.13 -29.81
C LEU A 884 11.10 -25.69 -30.55
N ALA A 885 10.09 -26.16 -29.81
CA ALA A 885 8.86 -26.68 -30.39
C ALA A 885 8.08 -25.60 -31.16
N GLN A 886 8.13 -24.34 -30.70
CA GLN A 886 7.38 -23.24 -31.29
C GLN A 886 8.10 -22.57 -32.48
N TYR A 887 9.43 -22.43 -32.43
CA TYR A 887 10.20 -21.63 -33.41
C TYR A 887 11.17 -22.46 -34.27
N GLY A 888 11.51 -23.68 -33.88
CA GLY A 888 12.46 -24.57 -34.58
C GLY A 888 13.93 -24.14 -34.47
N ASP A 889 14.23 -22.88 -34.78
CA ASP A 889 15.59 -22.33 -34.77
C ASP A 889 15.79 -21.33 -33.62
N ILE A 890 16.52 -21.75 -32.58
CA ILE A 890 16.77 -20.95 -31.37
C ILE A 890 18.25 -20.90 -30.98
N ASP A 891 18.65 -19.80 -30.37
CA ASP A 891 19.96 -19.62 -29.73
C ASP A 891 19.79 -19.56 -28.21
N VAL A 892 20.60 -20.36 -27.51
CA VAL A 892 20.53 -20.49 -26.04
C VAL A 892 21.82 -19.97 -25.44
N PHE A 893 21.69 -19.04 -24.52
CA PHE A 893 22.80 -18.45 -23.77
C PHE A 893 22.67 -18.85 -22.31
N THR A 894 23.78 -19.23 -21.68
CA THR A 894 23.81 -19.64 -20.27
C THR A 894 25.02 -19.05 -19.57
N SER A 895 24.87 -18.66 -18.31
CA SER A 895 25.97 -18.31 -17.40
C SER A 895 25.79 -19.01 -16.07
N SER A 896 26.88 -19.55 -15.51
CA SER A 896 26.90 -20.10 -14.15
C SER A 896 28.12 -19.60 -13.41
N PHE A 897 27.89 -19.05 -12.22
CA PHE A 897 28.93 -18.42 -11.42
C PHE A 897 28.62 -18.54 -9.94
N ARG A 898 29.62 -18.28 -9.10
CA ARG A 898 29.44 -18.18 -7.65
C ARG A 898 29.10 -16.72 -7.32
N PRO A 899 27.94 -16.43 -6.70
CA PRO A 899 27.62 -15.06 -6.30
C PRO A 899 28.71 -14.46 -5.44
N MET A 900 29.01 -13.17 -5.62
CA MET A 900 30.11 -12.50 -4.93
C MET A 900 30.01 -12.62 -3.40
N LYS A 901 28.79 -12.54 -2.83
CA LYS A 901 28.57 -12.74 -1.39
C LYS A 901 29.11 -14.09 -0.89
N ALA A 902 28.99 -15.13 -1.71
CA ALA A 902 29.39 -16.48 -1.33
C ALA A 902 30.91 -16.71 -1.39
N THR A 903 31.70 -15.83 -2.03
CA THR A 903 33.16 -16.04 -2.16
C THR A 903 33.86 -15.92 -0.81
N ILE A 904 33.49 -14.92 -0.02
CA ILE A 904 34.04 -14.67 1.33
C ILE A 904 33.15 -15.34 2.40
N GLY A 905 31.81 -15.34 2.22
CA GLY A 905 30.88 -15.96 3.17
C GLY A 905 30.99 -17.48 3.28
N GLY A 906 31.73 -18.16 2.39
CA GLY A 906 31.96 -19.61 2.45
C GLY A 906 30.81 -20.47 1.90
N GLY A 907 29.68 -19.86 1.54
CA GLY A 907 28.53 -20.56 0.95
C GLY A 907 28.88 -21.30 -0.35
N GLN A 908 28.33 -22.52 -0.50
CA GLN A 908 28.62 -23.44 -1.61
C GLN A 908 27.66 -23.28 -2.82
N GLY A 909 26.62 -22.44 -2.70
CA GLY A 909 25.60 -22.28 -3.73
C GLY A 909 26.11 -21.51 -4.96
N LYS A 910 25.74 -22.00 -6.16
CA LYS A 910 25.96 -21.33 -7.44
C LYS A 910 24.69 -20.65 -7.95
N ALA A 911 24.87 -19.59 -8.74
CA ALA A 911 23.81 -19.02 -9.56
C ALA A 911 23.86 -19.60 -10.98
N PHE A 912 22.71 -19.60 -11.65
CA PHE A 912 22.54 -20.00 -13.03
C PHE A 912 21.57 -19.05 -13.73
N MET A 913 21.92 -18.63 -14.94
CA MET A 913 21.12 -17.74 -15.76
C MET A 913 21.05 -18.27 -17.18
N LYS A 914 19.91 -18.08 -17.82
CA LYS A 914 19.65 -18.57 -19.17
C LYS A 914 18.79 -17.60 -19.97
N LEU A 915 19.17 -17.36 -21.21
CA LEU A 915 18.38 -16.64 -22.22
C LEU A 915 18.09 -17.57 -23.39
N ILE A 916 16.88 -17.46 -23.93
CA ILE A 916 16.44 -18.17 -25.13
C ILE A 916 16.02 -17.12 -26.15
N VAL A 917 16.64 -17.18 -27.32
CA VAL A 917 16.46 -16.21 -28.41
C VAL A 917 15.94 -16.96 -29.63
N GLU A 918 14.83 -16.52 -30.19
CA GLU A 918 14.39 -17.02 -31.50
C GLU A 918 15.18 -16.31 -32.62
N THR A 919 15.62 -17.07 -33.62
CA THR A 919 16.61 -16.57 -34.58
C THR A 919 15.99 -15.82 -35.78
N GLY A 920 14.67 -15.90 -35.97
CA GLY A 920 13.97 -15.28 -37.09
C GLY A 920 13.87 -13.75 -36.95
N GLN A 921 13.64 -13.25 -35.75
CA GLN A 921 13.56 -11.81 -35.45
C GLN A 921 14.52 -11.34 -34.34
N ASP A 922 15.43 -12.21 -33.91
CA ASP A 922 16.39 -11.94 -32.82
C ASP A 922 15.70 -11.66 -31.48
N LYS A 923 14.46 -12.12 -31.26
CA LYS A 923 13.71 -11.81 -30.03
C LYS A 923 14.11 -12.71 -28.88
N VAL A 924 14.26 -12.11 -27.70
CA VAL A 924 14.36 -12.86 -26.43
C VAL A 924 12.97 -13.39 -26.07
N VAL A 925 12.79 -14.70 -26.14
CA VAL A 925 11.50 -15.38 -25.91
C VAL A 925 11.45 -16.12 -24.58
N GLY A 926 12.58 -16.29 -23.89
CA GLY A 926 12.65 -16.90 -22.58
C GLY A 926 13.84 -16.39 -21.76
N VAL A 927 13.61 -16.15 -20.48
CA VAL A 927 14.63 -15.72 -19.51
C VAL A 927 14.42 -16.50 -18.22
N HIS A 928 15.47 -17.16 -17.74
CA HIS A 928 15.44 -18.00 -16.54
C HIS A 928 16.61 -17.67 -15.63
N MET A 929 16.36 -17.63 -14.32
CA MET A 929 17.39 -17.34 -13.32
C MET A 929 17.20 -18.18 -12.06
N ILE A 930 18.30 -18.72 -11.56
CA ILE A 930 18.42 -19.38 -10.27
C ILE A 930 19.51 -18.67 -9.49
N GLY A 931 19.19 -18.28 -8.25
CA GLY A 931 20.13 -17.61 -7.38
C GLY A 931 19.52 -16.41 -6.66
N PRO A 932 20.28 -15.74 -5.79
CA PRO A 932 19.80 -14.62 -5.00
C PRO A 932 19.12 -13.55 -5.87
N GLU A 933 18.08 -12.91 -5.34
CA GLU A 933 17.40 -11.76 -5.95
C GLU A 933 16.72 -12.02 -7.31
N CYS A 934 16.67 -13.27 -7.79
CA CYS A 934 16.14 -13.60 -9.11
C CYS A 934 14.70 -13.12 -9.33
N ALA A 935 13.84 -13.16 -8.31
CA ALA A 935 12.46 -12.68 -8.40
C ALA A 935 12.36 -11.17 -8.65
N GLU A 936 13.27 -10.37 -8.09
CA GLU A 936 13.30 -8.92 -8.27
C GLU A 936 13.85 -8.56 -9.65
N ILE A 937 14.94 -9.22 -10.06
CA ILE A 937 15.56 -9.04 -11.39
C ILE A 937 14.60 -9.43 -12.51
N MET A 938 13.89 -10.56 -12.34
CA MET A 938 12.99 -11.09 -13.35
C MET A 938 11.83 -10.14 -13.69
N GLN A 939 11.38 -9.32 -12.73
CA GLN A 939 10.31 -8.36 -12.99
C GLN A 939 10.71 -7.32 -14.05
N GLY A 940 11.99 -6.88 -14.07
CA GLY A 940 12.52 -6.00 -15.10
C GLY A 940 12.65 -6.70 -16.45
N MET A 941 13.17 -7.94 -16.45
CA MET A 941 13.27 -8.77 -17.66
C MET A 941 11.90 -9.07 -18.28
N ALA A 942 10.87 -9.25 -17.45
CA ALA A 942 9.51 -9.47 -17.91
C ALA A 942 8.96 -8.30 -18.72
N VAL A 943 9.25 -7.05 -18.30
CA VAL A 943 8.89 -5.86 -19.07
C VAL A 943 9.57 -5.89 -20.44
N ALA A 944 10.87 -6.18 -20.48
CA ALA A 944 11.63 -6.24 -21.72
C ALA A 944 11.11 -7.34 -22.68
N VAL A 945 10.85 -8.54 -22.17
CA VAL A 945 10.28 -9.65 -22.95
C VAL A 945 8.86 -9.32 -23.43
N LYS A 946 8.04 -8.66 -22.60
CA LYS A 946 6.69 -8.20 -23.00
C LYS A 946 6.75 -7.17 -24.14
N MET A 947 7.77 -6.31 -24.14
CA MET A 947 8.03 -5.35 -25.22
C MET A 947 8.66 -5.99 -26.48
N GLY A 948 9.00 -7.28 -26.43
CA GLY A 948 9.62 -7.98 -27.55
C GLY A 948 11.07 -7.58 -27.79
N VAL A 949 11.85 -7.38 -26.72
CA VAL A 949 13.27 -7.00 -26.80
C VAL A 949 14.06 -7.97 -27.67
N THR A 950 14.93 -7.43 -28.53
CA THR A 950 15.86 -8.25 -29.30
C THR A 950 17.14 -8.51 -28.52
N LYS A 951 17.87 -9.58 -28.86
CA LYS A 951 19.16 -9.87 -28.24
C LYS A 951 20.15 -8.74 -28.50
N ALA A 952 20.16 -8.16 -29.69
CA ALA A 952 20.97 -6.98 -30.00
C ALA A 952 20.64 -5.76 -29.12
N GLN A 953 19.35 -5.51 -28.83
CA GLN A 953 18.94 -4.45 -27.92
C GLN A 953 19.37 -4.74 -26.48
N LEU A 954 19.16 -5.97 -26.00
CA LEU A 954 19.59 -6.39 -24.68
C LEU A 954 21.11 -6.22 -24.50
N ASP A 955 21.87 -6.57 -25.54
CA ASP A 955 23.32 -6.44 -25.61
C ASP A 955 23.83 -5.00 -25.66
N SER A 956 23.00 -4.06 -26.09
CA SER A 956 23.37 -2.63 -26.13
C SER A 956 23.26 -1.96 -24.76
N VAL A 957 22.61 -2.61 -23.79
CA VAL A 957 22.45 -2.09 -22.43
C VAL A 957 23.76 -2.22 -21.66
N VAL A 958 24.22 -1.12 -21.05
CA VAL A 958 25.39 -1.11 -20.18
C VAL A 958 25.04 -1.75 -18.85
N GLY A 959 25.82 -2.74 -18.42
CA GLY A 959 25.63 -3.44 -17.16
C GLY A 959 25.92 -2.58 -15.91
N ILE A 960 25.23 -2.89 -14.82
CA ILE A 960 25.50 -2.30 -13.50
C ILE A 960 26.53 -3.17 -12.78
N HIS A 961 27.73 -2.63 -12.54
CA HIS A 961 28.84 -3.40 -12.00
C HIS A 961 29.21 -3.02 -10.55
N PRO A 962 29.35 -3.98 -9.61
CA PRO A 962 29.06 -5.41 -9.76
C PRO A 962 27.59 -5.75 -9.46
N SER A 963 26.95 -6.59 -10.28
CA SER A 963 25.63 -7.16 -9.99
C SER A 963 25.44 -8.54 -10.60
N SER A 964 24.49 -9.34 -10.11
CA SER A 964 24.11 -10.57 -10.82
C SER A 964 23.35 -10.24 -12.11
N ALA A 965 22.53 -9.19 -12.11
CA ALA A 965 21.71 -8.83 -13.27
C ALA A 965 22.53 -8.41 -14.50
N GLU A 966 23.75 -7.89 -14.34
CA GLU A 966 24.60 -7.49 -15.46
C GLU A 966 24.95 -8.65 -16.40
N GLU A 967 24.95 -9.89 -15.88
CA GLU A 967 25.23 -11.08 -16.68
C GLU A 967 24.25 -11.25 -17.85
N PHE A 968 22.98 -10.86 -17.69
CA PHE A 968 22.01 -10.93 -18.78
C PHE A 968 22.35 -10.05 -19.98
N VAL A 969 23.08 -8.95 -19.77
CA VAL A 969 23.48 -8.01 -20.82
C VAL A 969 24.93 -8.20 -21.28
N THR A 970 25.61 -9.24 -20.78
CA THR A 970 27.00 -9.58 -21.14
C THR A 970 27.15 -10.98 -21.76
N MET A 971 26.09 -11.78 -21.86
CA MET A 971 26.09 -13.07 -22.58
C MET A 971 26.20 -12.89 -24.10
N ARG A 972 27.41 -12.70 -24.64
CA ARG A 972 27.61 -12.39 -26.08
C ARG A 972 27.60 -13.58 -27.01
N SER A 973 27.95 -14.77 -26.53
CA SER A 973 28.05 -15.97 -27.36
C SER A 973 27.05 -17.03 -26.92
N PRO A 974 26.29 -17.64 -27.84
CA PRO A 974 25.36 -18.71 -27.47
C PRO A 974 26.16 -19.91 -26.95
N ALA A 975 25.69 -20.49 -25.86
CA ALA A 975 26.22 -21.74 -25.32
C ALA A 975 25.89 -22.91 -26.26
N ARG A 976 24.74 -22.84 -26.93
CA ARG A 976 24.32 -23.78 -27.97
C ARG A 976 23.36 -23.14 -28.95
N GLN A 977 23.39 -23.63 -30.18
CA GLN A 977 22.49 -23.24 -31.26
C GLN A 977 21.71 -24.48 -31.70
N LEU A 978 20.39 -24.39 -31.63
CA LEU A 978 19.50 -25.47 -32.01
C LEU A 978 18.78 -25.08 -33.30
N ARG A 979 18.81 -25.99 -34.27
CA ARG A 979 18.24 -25.76 -35.61
C ARG A 979 17.41 -26.96 -36.01
N GLU A 980 16.26 -26.72 -36.60
CA GLU A 980 15.42 -27.80 -37.11
C GLU A 980 16.10 -28.40 -38.35
N LYS A 981 16.36 -29.72 -38.33
CA LYS A 981 16.82 -30.42 -39.53
C LYS A 981 15.66 -30.42 -40.52
N LYS A 982 15.71 -29.59 -41.56
CA LYS A 982 14.80 -29.67 -42.70
C LYS A 982 14.86 -31.08 -43.31
N GLN A 983 13.98 -31.98 -42.87
CA GLN A 983 13.74 -33.23 -43.58
C GLN A 983 12.94 -32.87 -44.85
N GLN A 984 13.52 -33.18 -46.00
CA GLN A 984 12.81 -33.11 -47.28
C GLN A 984 11.66 -34.14 -47.26
N GLY A 985 10.44 -33.64 -47.18
CA GLY A 985 9.23 -34.33 -47.65
C GLY A 985 8.60 -35.36 -46.71
N ALA A 986 7.71 -34.91 -45.84
CA ALA A 986 6.43 -35.60 -45.55
C ALA A 986 5.51 -34.64 -44.77
N GLU A 987 4.34 -34.34 -45.33
CA GLU A 987 3.30 -33.57 -44.64
C GLU A 987 2.84 -34.30 -43.38
N HIS A 988 3.01 -33.67 -42.22
CA HIS A 988 2.35 -34.09 -40.99
C HIS A 988 1.37 -33.01 -40.51
N LYS A 989 0.11 -33.42 -40.38
CA LYS A 989 -0.99 -32.63 -39.85
C LYS A 989 -0.66 -32.19 -38.42
N ALA A 990 -0.66 -30.89 -38.19
CA ALA A 990 -0.50 -30.29 -36.88
C ALA A 990 -1.59 -30.79 -35.91
N SER A 991 -1.18 -31.50 -34.86
CA SER A 991 -1.99 -31.70 -33.66
C SER A 991 -1.91 -30.46 -32.77
N ALA A 992 -3.02 -30.10 -32.12
CA ALA A 992 -3.12 -28.93 -31.26
C ALA A 992 -2.04 -28.89 -30.16
N PRO A 993 -1.54 -27.68 -29.80
CA PRO A 993 -0.49 -27.52 -28.81
C PRO A 993 -0.97 -28.01 -27.42
N PRO A 994 -0.08 -28.62 -26.61
CA PRO A 994 -0.41 -28.94 -25.23
C PRO A 994 -0.65 -27.66 -24.43
N LYS A 995 -1.65 -27.68 -23.54
CA LYS A 995 -1.97 -26.57 -22.65
C LYS A 995 -0.77 -26.23 -21.75
N PRO A 996 -0.43 -24.95 -21.54
CA PRO A 996 0.51 -24.55 -20.51
C PRO A 996 -0.07 -24.92 -19.13
N TYR A 997 0.74 -25.56 -18.29
CA TYR A 997 0.39 -26.04 -16.93
C TYR A 997 0.71 -25.04 -15.84
#